data_AF-A0A3E4MZT7-F1
#
_entry.id   AF-A0A3E4MZT7-F1
#
_cell.length_a   1.000
_cell.length_b   1.000
_cell.length_c   1.000
_cell.angle_alpha   90.00
_cell.angle_beta   90.00
_cell.angle_gamma   90.00
#
_symmetry.space_group_name_H-M   'P 1'
#
loop_
_entity.id
_entity.type
_entity.pdbx_description
1 polymer ?
#
loop_
_entity_poly.entity_id
_entity_poly.type
_entity_poly.pdbx_seq_one_letter_code
_entity_poly.pdbx_strand_id
1 'polypeptide(L)'
;MSDIIHLLPDSVANQIAAGEVIQRPASVIKELVENAIDADAQNIHVLVTDAGKTSIQVIDDGKGMSETDARLSFERHATSKIRQAADLFALRTMGFRGEALASIAAVAQVELKTRPESEELGTKLVIAGSQVESQEAVSCSKGSNFSVKNLFFNVPARRKFLKANSTELSNILAEFERIALVHPEVAFSLYSNDSELFNLPVSQLRQRILAIFGKKLNQQLLNIEVNTTMVKISGYVAKPETARKKGAHQYFFVNGRYMRHPYFHKAVMEAYEQLIPTGEQISYFIYFNVDPANIDVNIHPTKTEIKFENEQAIWQILSASVKESLGKFSAIPSIDFDTEDMPDIPAFEEKISSEPPKIHYNTDYNPFKVSAGGGGGGSYSRSKVEWEDLYGGLTKASKMNNPQPEPEMDWEDSSIGGQPAFVEEKMETVTSAASSTLYASEPVIEKGNQHLQFKGRFILTSVKSGLMLIDQHRAHIRVLFDRYMVQIQQKQGVSQGVLFPEILQLPASEAAVLQSIMDDLSAVGFDLSNLGGGSYAINGIPSGIEGLNPVELVRNMLHTAMEKGSDVKEEIQSILALTLARAAAIVYGQVLSNEEMVSLVDNLFACPSPNYTPDGKTVLTTIKEEDIERLFK
;
A
#
# COMPACT_ATOMS: atom_id res chain seq x y z
N MET A 1 -2.09 -1.47 63.71
CA MET A 1 -2.93 -1.13 62.54
C MET A 1 -3.24 -2.43 61.82
N SER A 2 -4.39 -2.55 61.16
CA SER A 2 -4.63 -3.68 60.25
C SER A 2 -3.69 -3.59 59.05
N ASP A 3 -3.19 -4.73 58.57
CA ASP A 3 -2.32 -4.76 57.40
C ASP A 3 -3.06 -4.24 56.16
N ILE A 4 -2.39 -3.36 55.40
CA ILE A 4 -2.99 -2.63 54.27
C ILE A 4 -2.89 -3.45 52.97
N ILE A 5 -2.02 -4.45 52.94
CA ILE A 5 -1.78 -5.32 51.78
C ILE A 5 -2.60 -6.60 51.93
N HIS A 6 -3.34 -6.95 50.88
CA HIS A 6 -4.13 -8.17 50.81
C HIS A 6 -3.82 -8.91 49.50
N LEU A 7 -3.91 -10.25 49.52
CA LEU A 7 -3.87 -11.06 48.30
C LEU A 7 -5.10 -10.76 47.45
N LEU A 8 -4.91 -10.61 46.14
CA LEU A 8 -6.02 -10.51 45.19
C LEU A 8 -6.70 -11.89 45.06
N PRO A 9 -8.04 -11.96 44.92
CA PRO A 9 -8.72 -13.20 44.56
C PRO A 9 -8.20 -13.73 43.22
N ASP A 10 -8.06 -15.05 43.09
CA ASP A 10 -7.47 -15.70 41.90
C ASP A 10 -8.20 -15.32 40.60
N SER A 11 -9.53 -15.17 40.64
CA SER A 11 -10.32 -14.70 39.49
C SER A 11 -9.92 -13.29 39.01
N VAL A 12 -9.57 -12.39 39.93
CA VAL A 12 -9.12 -11.02 39.63
C VAL A 12 -7.67 -11.04 39.15
N ALA A 13 -6.79 -11.80 39.81
CA ALA A 13 -5.40 -12.00 39.37
C ALA A 13 -5.32 -12.68 37.98
N ASN A 14 -6.27 -13.57 37.67
CA ASN A 14 -6.43 -14.19 36.36
C ASN A 14 -6.85 -13.15 35.32
N GLN A 15 -7.91 -12.37 35.56
CA GLN A 15 -8.37 -11.32 34.65
C GLN A 15 -7.33 -10.21 34.40
N ILE A 16 -6.50 -9.86 35.38
CA ILE A 16 -5.42 -8.86 35.23
C ILE A 16 -4.38 -9.37 34.24
N ALA A 17 -3.66 -10.45 34.56
CA ALA A 17 -2.58 -10.96 33.71
C ALA A 17 -3.09 -11.53 32.37
N ALA A 18 -4.34 -12.00 32.30
CA ALA A 18 -4.97 -12.33 31.02
C ALA A 18 -5.10 -11.11 30.07
N GLY A 19 -5.05 -9.88 30.58
CA GLY A 19 -5.00 -8.67 29.75
C GLY A 19 -3.63 -8.31 29.20
N GLU A 20 -2.55 -8.85 29.78
CA GLU A 20 -1.20 -8.69 29.26
C GLU A 20 -0.99 -9.64 28.07
N VAL A 21 -1.47 -10.88 28.21
CA VAL A 21 -1.39 -11.96 27.21
C VAL A 21 -2.46 -11.82 26.12
N ILE A 22 -3.74 -11.70 26.49
CA ILE A 22 -4.88 -11.68 25.56
C ILE A 22 -5.46 -10.26 25.49
N GLN A 23 -4.97 -9.50 24.50
CA GLN A 23 -5.35 -8.10 24.29
C GLN A 23 -6.50 -7.94 23.28
N ARG A 24 -6.57 -8.83 22.27
CA ARG A 24 -7.55 -8.76 21.16
C ARG A 24 -7.77 -10.14 20.51
N PRO A 25 -8.79 -10.32 19.65
CA PRO A 25 -9.06 -11.60 18.96
C PRO A 25 -7.86 -12.25 18.26
N ALA A 26 -6.99 -11.46 17.61
CA ALA A 26 -5.77 -11.95 16.97
C ALA A 26 -4.81 -12.65 17.96
N SER A 27 -4.73 -12.20 19.21
CA SER A 27 -3.92 -12.85 20.25
C SER A 27 -4.44 -14.26 20.58
N VAL A 28 -5.77 -14.45 20.59
CA VAL A 28 -6.39 -15.75 20.84
C VAL A 28 -6.08 -16.72 19.69
N ILE A 29 -6.23 -16.27 18.44
CA ILE A 29 -5.93 -17.08 17.25
C ILE A 29 -4.44 -17.45 17.21
N LYS A 30 -3.54 -16.51 17.49
CA LYS A 30 -2.09 -16.78 17.57
C LYS A 30 -1.78 -17.91 18.53
N GLU A 31 -2.16 -17.77 19.80
CA GLU A 31 -1.81 -18.76 20.83
C GLU A 31 -2.49 -20.11 20.58
N LEU A 32 -3.72 -20.15 20.04
CA LEU A 32 -4.38 -21.43 19.69
C LEU A 32 -3.71 -22.13 18.50
N VAL A 33 -3.37 -21.39 17.43
CA VAL A 33 -2.72 -21.97 16.24
C VAL A 33 -1.27 -22.39 16.53
N GLU A 34 -0.52 -21.60 17.32
CA GLU A 34 0.82 -22.01 17.81
C GLU A 34 0.74 -23.26 18.69
N ASN A 35 -0.33 -23.45 19.49
CA ASN A 35 -0.53 -24.67 20.27
C ASN A 35 -0.87 -25.89 19.39
N ALA A 36 -1.63 -25.72 18.30
CA ALA A 36 -1.89 -26.78 17.32
C ALA A 36 -0.62 -27.21 16.57
N ILE A 37 0.24 -26.24 16.21
CA ILE A 37 1.56 -26.51 15.58
C ILE A 37 2.50 -27.24 16.56
N ASP A 38 2.61 -26.77 17.81
CA ASP A 38 3.36 -27.47 18.87
C ASP A 38 2.77 -28.87 19.21
N ALA A 39 1.58 -29.22 18.69
CA ALA A 39 0.92 -30.53 18.81
C ALA A 39 1.11 -31.45 17.58
N ASP A 40 1.98 -31.09 16.63
CA ASP A 40 2.23 -31.74 15.33
C ASP A 40 0.99 -31.89 14.43
N ALA A 41 0.09 -30.90 14.43
CA ALA A 41 -1.05 -30.87 13.49
C ALA A 41 -0.60 -30.67 12.03
N GLN A 42 -1.27 -31.34 11.09
CA GLN A 42 -1.07 -31.20 9.64
C GLN A 42 -2.15 -30.36 8.98
N ASN A 43 -3.35 -30.30 9.54
CA ASN A 43 -4.48 -29.53 9.04
C ASN A 43 -5.05 -28.66 10.17
N ILE A 44 -5.06 -27.33 9.97
CA ILE A 44 -5.58 -26.37 10.95
C ILE A 44 -6.67 -25.50 10.31
N HIS A 45 -7.90 -25.65 10.81
CA HIS A 45 -9.06 -24.88 10.37
C HIS A 45 -9.41 -23.81 11.41
N VAL A 46 -9.38 -22.54 10.99
CA VAL A 46 -9.76 -21.38 11.80
C VAL A 46 -11.08 -20.82 11.28
N LEU A 47 -12.07 -20.66 12.15
CA LEU A 47 -13.36 -20.06 11.84
C LEU A 47 -13.61 -18.86 12.77
N VAL A 48 -14.06 -17.75 12.20
CA VAL A 48 -14.18 -16.47 12.89
C VAL A 48 -15.57 -15.89 12.68
N THR A 49 -16.25 -15.53 13.76
CA THR A 49 -17.55 -14.85 13.73
C THR A 49 -17.42 -13.44 14.31
N ASP A 50 -17.88 -12.44 13.56
CA ASP A 50 -17.80 -11.01 13.91
C ASP A 50 -16.38 -10.56 14.27
N ALA A 51 -15.40 -10.90 13.43
CA ALA A 51 -13.98 -10.64 13.66
C ALA A 51 -13.47 -11.16 15.03
N GLY A 52 -14.05 -12.25 15.52
CA GLY A 52 -13.65 -12.93 16.76
C GLY A 52 -14.24 -12.33 18.04
N LYS A 53 -15.19 -11.40 17.92
CA LYS A 53 -15.91 -10.81 19.07
C LYS A 53 -17.00 -11.74 19.62
N THR A 54 -17.63 -12.49 18.72
CA THR A 54 -18.74 -13.40 18.99
C THR A 54 -18.22 -14.83 19.17
N SER A 55 -17.44 -15.33 18.20
CA SER A 55 -16.82 -16.66 18.24
C SER A 55 -15.47 -16.68 17.50
N ILE A 56 -14.52 -17.43 18.05
CA ILE A 56 -13.30 -17.88 17.42
C ILE A 56 -13.29 -19.40 17.58
N GLN A 57 -13.10 -20.15 16.50
CA GLN A 57 -12.94 -21.59 16.55
C GLN A 57 -11.64 -21.99 15.86
N VAL A 58 -10.83 -22.84 16.51
CA VAL A 58 -9.63 -23.45 15.95
C VAL A 58 -9.76 -24.96 16.08
N ILE A 59 -9.63 -25.66 14.96
CA ILE A 59 -9.74 -27.11 14.84
C ILE A 59 -8.44 -27.64 14.27
N ASP A 60 -7.82 -28.60 14.94
CA ASP A 60 -6.59 -29.27 14.54
C ASP A 60 -6.75 -30.79 14.52
N ASP A 61 -5.89 -31.47 13.75
CA ASP A 61 -5.79 -32.94 13.66
C ASP A 61 -4.56 -33.51 14.41
N GLY A 62 -4.02 -32.74 15.36
CA GLY A 62 -2.79 -33.05 16.09
C GLY A 62 -2.92 -34.20 17.10
N LYS A 63 -2.00 -34.25 18.06
CA LYS A 63 -1.94 -35.32 19.07
C LYS A 63 -3.18 -35.45 19.96
N GLY A 64 -3.96 -34.39 20.13
CA GLY A 64 -5.04 -34.31 21.13
C GLY A 64 -4.52 -34.31 22.58
N MET A 65 -5.44 -34.39 23.54
CA MET A 65 -5.14 -34.45 24.99
C MET A 65 -6.01 -35.51 25.66
N SER A 66 -5.48 -36.18 26.70
CA SER A 66 -6.27 -37.06 27.58
C SER A 66 -7.30 -36.26 28.39
N GLU A 67 -8.28 -36.91 29.03
CA GLU A 67 -9.25 -36.24 29.91
C GLU A 67 -8.57 -35.39 31.00
N THR A 68 -7.49 -35.92 31.60
CA THR A 68 -6.73 -35.23 32.65
C THR A 68 -5.91 -34.07 32.10
N ASP A 69 -5.29 -34.23 30.93
CA ASP A 69 -4.49 -33.17 30.29
C ASP A 69 -5.39 -32.04 29.77
N ALA A 70 -6.56 -32.38 29.21
CA ALA A 70 -7.55 -31.42 28.74
C ALA A 70 -7.95 -30.45 29.85
N ARG A 71 -8.18 -30.97 31.08
CA ARG A 71 -8.45 -30.14 32.26
C ARG A 71 -7.23 -29.37 32.74
N LEU A 72 -6.07 -30.04 32.89
CA LEU A 72 -4.83 -29.40 33.34
C LEU A 72 -4.35 -28.30 32.40
N SER A 73 -4.67 -28.36 31.10
CA SER A 73 -4.26 -27.37 30.10
C SER A 73 -4.78 -25.94 30.37
N PHE A 74 -5.87 -25.81 31.16
CA PHE A 74 -6.45 -24.53 31.57
C PHE A 74 -5.99 -24.05 32.96
N GLU A 75 -5.21 -24.85 33.68
CA GLU A 75 -4.59 -24.43 34.95
C GLU A 75 -3.33 -23.59 34.72
N ARG A 76 -2.99 -22.73 35.68
CA ARG A 76 -1.82 -21.85 35.55
C ARG A 76 -0.51 -22.59 35.77
N HIS A 77 0.48 -22.25 34.94
CA HIS A 77 1.84 -22.80 34.93
C HIS A 77 1.89 -24.31 34.59
N ALA A 78 0.79 -24.88 34.11
CA ALA A 78 0.75 -26.23 33.55
C ALA A 78 1.27 -26.22 32.12
N THR A 79 2.30 -27.03 31.82
CA THR A 79 2.78 -27.22 30.45
C THR A 79 3.49 -28.55 30.26
N SER A 80 3.38 -29.11 29.06
CA SER A 80 4.13 -30.28 28.59
C SER A 80 5.49 -29.91 27.96
N LYS A 81 5.72 -28.62 27.68
CA LYS A 81 6.76 -28.14 26.75
C LYS A 81 8.12 -27.86 27.39
N ILE A 82 8.15 -27.57 28.69
CA ILE A 82 9.37 -27.38 29.50
C ILE A 82 9.21 -28.09 30.85
N ARG A 83 10.32 -28.54 31.46
CA ARG A 83 10.36 -29.23 32.76
C ARG A 83 11.45 -28.71 33.69
N GLN A 84 12.50 -28.08 33.16
CA GLN A 84 13.62 -27.54 33.92
C GLN A 84 13.99 -26.14 33.43
N ALA A 85 14.63 -25.34 34.29
CA ALA A 85 15.07 -23.98 33.92
C ALA A 85 16.08 -23.94 32.75
N ALA A 86 16.79 -25.04 32.49
CA ALA A 86 17.68 -25.17 31.33
C ALA A 86 16.92 -25.16 30.00
N ASP A 87 15.70 -25.70 29.96
CA ASP A 87 14.89 -25.79 28.73
C ASP A 87 14.50 -24.40 28.20
N LEU A 88 14.46 -23.39 29.08
CA LEU A 88 14.19 -21.99 28.76
C LEU A 88 15.25 -21.37 27.82
N PHE A 89 16.47 -21.92 27.81
CA PHE A 89 17.57 -21.48 26.93
C PHE A 89 17.69 -22.32 25.65
N ALA A 90 16.87 -23.37 25.51
CA ALA A 90 16.87 -24.30 24.37
C ALA A 90 15.50 -24.36 23.66
N LEU A 91 14.72 -23.27 23.73
CA LEU A 91 13.33 -23.19 23.30
C LEU A 91 13.15 -23.48 21.79
N ARG A 92 12.65 -24.68 21.48
CA ARG A 92 12.22 -25.08 20.13
C ARG A 92 10.72 -24.95 19.89
N THR A 93 9.90 -24.92 20.94
CA THR A 93 8.44 -24.72 20.85
C THR A 93 8.08 -23.25 20.76
N MET A 94 6.94 -22.94 20.15
CA MET A 94 6.49 -21.55 20.00
C MET A 94 6.05 -20.97 21.35
N GLY A 95 5.20 -21.70 22.07
CA GLY A 95 4.80 -21.40 23.46
C GLY A 95 5.56 -22.20 24.51
N PHE A 96 5.66 -21.67 25.74
CA PHE A 96 6.35 -22.35 26.87
C PHE A 96 5.86 -21.99 28.28
N ARG A 97 5.03 -20.96 28.48
CA ARG A 97 4.73 -20.43 29.83
C ARG A 97 3.62 -21.14 30.63
N GLY A 98 2.76 -21.92 29.98
CA GLY A 98 1.60 -22.55 30.65
C GLY A 98 0.54 -21.54 31.12
N GLU A 99 0.36 -20.44 30.38
CA GLU A 99 -0.50 -19.30 30.79
C GLU A 99 -1.59 -18.95 29.78
N ALA A 100 -1.45 -19.36 28.50
CA ALA A 100 -2.29 -18.87 27.41
C ALA A 100 -3.75 -19.35 27.51
N LEU A 101 -3.97 -20.67 27.59
CA LEU A 101 -5.31 -21.25 27.69
C LEU A 101 -6.04 -20.81 28.98
N ALA A 102 -5.33 -20.82 30.12
CA ALA A 102 -5.81 -20.26 31.39
C ALA A 102 -6.24 -18.79 31.25
N SER A 103 -5.45 -17.97 30.54
CA SER A 103 -5.76 -16.56 30.29
C SER A 103 -6.97 -16.37 29.38
N ILE A 104 -7.12 -17.19 28.32
CA ILE A 104 -8.29 -17.18 27.44
C ILE A 104 -9.55 -17.55 28.24
N ALA A 105 -9.51 -18.63 29.01
CA ALA A 105 -10.62 -19.09 29.84
C ALA A 105 -11.03 -18.10 30.93
N ALA A 106 -10.10 -17.28 31.44
CA ALA A 106 -10.40 -16.23 32.41
C ALA A 106 -11.24 -15.07 31.83
N VAL A 107 -11.22 -14.85 30.51
CA VAL A 107 -11.86 -13.69 29.85
C VAL A 107 -12.88 -14.04 28.76
N ALA A 108 -13.15 -15.32 28.53
CA ALA A 108 -14.07 -15.82 27.51
C ALA A 108 -14.88 -17.03 28.03
N GLN A 109 -15.80 -17.52 27.21
CA GLN A 109 -16.45 -18.82 27.39
C GLN A 109 -15.80 -19.81 26.42
N VAL A 110 -15.21 -20.89 26.91
CA VAL A 110 -14.44 -21.85 26.11
C VAL A 110 -15.13 -23.20 26.12
N GLU A 111 -15.41 -23.74 24.94
CA GLU A 111 -15.72 -25.15 24.75
C GLU A 111 -14.53 -25.82 24.05
N LEU A 112 -13.90 -26.79 24.72
CA LEU A 112 -12.92 -27.69 24.14
C LEU A 112 -13.59 -29.03 23.83
N LYS A 113 -13.31 -29.59 22.66
CA LYS A 113 -13.45 -31.02 22.37
C LYS A 113 -12.08 -31.54 21.92
N THR A 114 -11.58 -32.62 22.50
CA THR A 114 -10.26 -33.17 22.17
C THR A 114 -10.23 -34.69 22.32
N ARG A 115 -9.43 -35.36 21.51
CA ARG A 115 -9.26 -36.83 21.58
C ARG A 115 -7.86 -37.25 21.11
N PRO A 116 -7.11 -38.03 21.90
CA PRO A 116 -5.85 -38.60 21.47
C PRO A 116 -6.09 -39.81 20.55
N GLU A 117 -5.12 -40.12 19.70
CA GLU A 117 -5.23 -41.22 18.72
C GLU A 117 -5.35 -42.63 19.36
N SER A 118 -5.01 -42.75 20.65
CA SER A 118 -5.12 -43.96 21.45
C SER A 118 -6.51 -44.23 22.05
N GLU A 119 -7.46 -43.28 21.96
CA GLU A 119 -8.76 -43.37 22.63
C GLU A 119 -9.92 -43.26 21.61
N GLU A 120 -10.97 -44.08 21.80
CA GLU A 120 -12.15 -44.07 20.91
C GLU A 120 -13.08 -42.89 21.20
N LEU A 121 -13.23 -42.53 22.48
CA LEU A 121 -13.98 -41.37 22.96
C LEU A 121 -13.01 -40.22 23.28
N GLY A 122 -13.46 -38.99 23.06
CA GLY A 122 -12.75 -37.78 23.50
C GLY A 122 -13.44 -37.12 24.68
N THR A 123 -12.84 -36.03 25.18
CA THR A 123 -13.38 -35.21 26.26
C THR A 123 -13.96 -33.91 25.69
N LYS A 124 -15.18 -33.58 26.08
CA LYS A 124 -15.76 -32.24 26.01
C LYS A 124 -15.54 -31.55 27.36
N LEU A 125 -15.02 -30.33 27.35
CA LEU A 125 -14.83 -29.48 28.53
C LEU A 125 -15.40 -28.09 28.25
N VAL A 126 -16.25 -27.58 29.15
CA VAL A 126 -16.86 -26.25 29.05
C VAL A 126 -16.40 -25.39 30.24
N ILE A 127 -15.88 -24.20 29.97
CA ILE A 127 -15.28 -23.31 30.97
C ILE A 127 -15.77 -21.88 30.74
N ALA A 128 -16.19 -21.19 31.80
CA ALA A 128 -16.52 -19.76 31.77
C ALA A 128 -15.78 -19.02 32.89
N GLY A 129 -14.97 -18.02 32.55
CA GLY A 129 -14.29 -17.17 33.55
C GLY A 129 -13.35 -17.94 34.50
N SER A 130 -12.64 -18.95 33.99
CA SER A 130 -11.84 -19.94 34.75
C SER A 130 -12.64 -20.92 35.65
N GLN A 131 -13.97 -21.00 35.55
CA GLN A 131 -14.77 -22.03 36.22
C GLN A 131 -15.22 -23.10 35.22
N VAL A 132 -14.99 -24.38 35.54
CA VAL A 132 -15.45 -25.52 34.73
C VAL A 132 -16.96 -25.73 34.96
N GLU A 133 -17.75 -25.59 33.91
CA GLU A 133 -19.21 -25.75 33.93
C GLU A 133 -19.63 -27.21 33.69
N SER A 134 -19.01 -27.89 32.72
CA SER A 134 -19.17 -29.34 32.53
C SER A 134 -17.94 -30.02 31.92
N GLN A 135 -17.80 -31.31 32.19
CA GLN A 135 -16.77 -32.21 31.69
C GLN A 135 -17.46 -33.53 31.34
N GLU A 136 -17.46 -33.90 30.06
CA GLU A 136 -18.30 -34.97 29.49
C GLU A 136 -17.52 -35.79 28.46
N ALA A 137 -17.71 -37.11 28.40
CA ALA A 137 -17.19 -37.93 27.30
C ALA A 137 -18.01 -37.70 26.01
N VAL A 138 -17.34 -37.53 24.87
CA VAL A 138 -17.96 -37.19 23.59
C VAL A 138 -17.31 -37.94 22.42
N SER A 139 -18.08 -38.27 21.39
CA SER A 139 -17.51 -38.71 20.11
C SER A 139 -17.04 -37.49 19.30
N CYS A 140 -15.76 -37.45 18.96
CA CYS A 140 -15.13 -36.43 18.13
C CYS A 140 -13.91 -36.99 17.38
N SER A 141 -13.41 -36.24 16.40
CA SER A 141 -12.20 -36.59 15.65
C SER A 141 -10.94 -36.60 16.55
N LYS A 142 -9.86 -37.20 16.05
CA LYS A 142 -8.50 -36.99 16.59
C LYS A 142 -8.14 -35.50 16.54
N GLY A 143 -7.33 -35.04 17.49
CA GLY A 143 -6.84 -33.67 17.59
C GLY A 143 -7.66 -32.85 18.60
N SER A 144 -7.71 -31.53 18.42
CA SER A 144 -8.47 -30.64 19.30
C SER A 144 -9.34 -29.64 18.53
N ASN A 145 -10.41 -29.20 19.19
CA ASN A 145 -11.36 -28.23 18.67
C ASN A 145 -11.69 -27.25 19.81
N PHE A 146 -11.07 -26.07 19.76
CA PHE A 146 -11.27 -24.99 20.71
C PHE A 146 -12.29 -24.00 20.13
N SER A 147 -13.42 -23.80 20.81
CA SER A 147 -14.42 -22.78 20.48
C SER A 147 -14.49 -21.74 21.59
N VAL A 148 -13.90 -20.58 21.35
CA VAL A 148 -13.82 -19.43 22.26
C VAL A 148 -14.90 -18.42 21.90
N LYS A 149 -15.91 -18.31 22.75
CA LYS A 149 -17.11 -17.49 22.57
C LYS A 149 -17.09 -16.27 23.49
N ASN A 150 -17.72 -15.19 23.03
CA ASN A 150 -17.94 -13.96 23.81
C ASN A 150 -16.68 -13.39 24.49
N LEU A 151 -15.65 -13.05 23.70
CA LEU A 151 -14.40 -12.50 24.23
C LEU A 151 -14.65 -11.22 25.06
N PHE A 152 -14.04 -11.14 26.24
CA PHE A 152 -14.19 -10.08 27.24
C PHE A 152 -15.63 -9.89 27.79
N PHE A 153 -16.49 -10.92 27.78
CA PHE A 153 -17.85 -10.82 28.34
C PHE A 153 -17.88 -10.33 29.80
N ASN A 154 -16.91 -10.77 30.61
CA ASN A 154 -16.74 -10.44 32.01
C ASN A 154 -15.82 -9.22 32.26
N VAL A 155 -15.28 -8.59 31.20
CA VAL A 155 -14.45 -7.37 31.30
C VAL A 155 -14.98 -6.28 30.34
N PRO A 156 -16.09 -5.60 30.68
CA PRO A 156 -16.78 -4.68 29.76
C PRO A 156 -15.92 -3.53 29.25
N ALA A 157 -14.93 -3.08 30.02
CA ALA A 157 -13.98 -2.05 29.60
C ALA A 157 -13.10 -2.50 28.42
N ARG A 158 -12.59 -3.75 28.44
CA ARG A 158 -11.82 -4.32 27.32
C ARG A 158 -12.74 -4.60 26.12
N ARG A 159 -13.97 -5.10 26.36
CA ARG A 159 -14.95 -5.33 25.27
C ARG A 159 -15.33 -4.04 24.53
N LYS A 160 -15.32 -2.89 25.21
CA LYS A 160 -15.48 -1.54 24.60
C LYS A 160 -14.22 -1.01 23.90
N PHE A 161 -13.04 -1.57 24.16
CA PHE A 161 -11.77 -1.16 23.55
C PHE A 161 -11.43 -1.97 22.27
N LEU A 162 -12.22 -2.99 21.94
CA LEU A 162 -12.11 -3.71 20.67
C LEU A 162 -12.50 -2.79 19.50
N LYS A 163 -11.62 -2.69 18.49
CA LYS A 163 -11.80 -1.79 17.34
C LYS A 163 -12.94 -2.23 16.41
N ALA A 164 -13.19 -1.49 15.33
CA ALA A 164 -14.13 -1.89 14.28
C ALA A 164 -13.85 -3.32 13.74
N ASN A 165 -14.90 -4.02 13.27
CA ASN A 165 -14.76 -5.43 12.85
C ASN A 165 -13.76 -5.61 11.70
N SER A 166 -13.66 -4.66 10.76
CA SER A 166 -12.64 -4.69 9.70
C SER A 166 -11.22 -4.54 10.26
N THR A 167 -11.01 -3.67 11.25
CA THR A 167 -9.71 -3.45 11.90
C THR A 167 -9.26 -4.67 12.70
N GLU A 168 -10.18 -5.34 13.44
CA GLU A 168 -9.83 -6.58 14.14
C GLU A 168 -9.68 -7.78 13.19
N LEU A 169 -10.47 -7.87 12.12
CA LEU A 169 -10.26 -8.89 11.08
C LEU A 169 -8.91 -8.70 10.38
N SER A 170 -8.49 -7.45 10.14
CA SER A 170 -7.17 -7.12 9.59
C SER A 170 -6.04 -7.51 10.56
N ASN A 171 -6.22 -7.32 11.87
CA ASN A 171 -5.29 -7.81 12.89
C ASN A 171 -5.18 -9.35 12.88
N ILE A 172 -6.31 -10.06 12.75
CA ILE A 172 -6.37 -11.52 12.65
C ILE A 172 -5.63 -12.01 11.41
N LEU A 173 -5.95 -11.45 10.24
CA LEU A 173 -5.34 -11.81 8.97
C LEU A 173 -3.83 -11.58 9.02
N ALA A 174 -3.38 -10.41 9.47
CA ALA A 174 -1.95 -10.09 9.56
C ALA A 174 -1.15 -10.97 10.54
N GLU A 175 -1.79 -11.67 11.49
CA GLU A 175 -1.15 -12.63 12.39
C GLU A 175 -1.19 -14.06 11.80
N PHE A 176 -2.33 -14.46 11.22
CA PHE A 176 -2.48 -15.71 10.48
C PHE A 176 -1.50 -15.80 9.30
N GLU A 177 -1.31 -14.69 8.56
CA GLU A 177 -0.31 -14.54 7.50
C GLU A 177 1.11 -14.86 8.00
N ARG A 178 1.50 -14.38 9.18
CA ARG A 178 2.84 -14.64 9.76
C ARG A 178 3.05 -16.12 10.06
N ILE A 179 2.05 -16.78 10.65
CA ILE A 179 2.13 -18.20 11.03
C ILE A 179 2.16 -19.07 9.77
N ALA A 180 1.26 -18.81 8.81
CA ALA A 180 1.19 -19.57 7.56
C ALA A 180 2.45 -19.39 6.68
N LEU A 181 3.16 -18.26 6.77
CA LEU A 181 4.46 -18.03 6.12
C LEU A 181 5.63 -18.80 6.73
N VAL A 182 5.55 -19.18 8.01
CA VAL A 182 6.59 -19.96 8.70
C VAL A 182 6.41 -21.45 8.45
N HIS A 183 5.17 -21.91 8.32
CA HIS A 183 4.80 -23.33 8.24
C HIS A 183 4.19 -23.70 6.86
N PRO A 184 4.95 -23.68 5.76
CA PRO A 184 4.49 -24.13 4.44
C PRO A 184 4.12 -25.63 4.41
N GLU A 185 4.64 -26.43 5.35
CA GLU A 185 4.37 -27.86 5.55
C GLU A 185 2.99 -28.17 6.16
N VAL A 186 2.35 -27.20 6.83
CA VAL A 186 1.01 -27.35 7.43
C VAL A 186 -0.05 -26.79 6.48
N ALA A 187 -1.19 -27.46 6.37
CA ALA A 187 -2.36 -26.97 5.65
C ALA A 187 -3.21 -26.06 6.56
N PHE A 188 -3.57 -24.88 6.08
CA PHE A 188 -4.40 -23.92 6.82
C PHE A 188 -5.64 -23.52 6.04
N SER A 189 -6.77 -23.31 6.73
CA SER A 189 -7.93 -22.60 6.17
C SER A 189 -8.47 -21.56 7.15
N LEU A 190 -8.90 -20.40 6.64
CA LEU A 190 -9.53 -19.34 7.44
C LEU A 190 -10.89 -18.98 6.85
N TYR A 191 -11.94 -19.12 7.65
CA TYR A 191 -13.30 -18.69 7.33
C TYR A 191 -13.71 -17.51 8.21
N SER A 192 -14.41 -16.52 7.65
CA SER A 192 -14.96 -15.37 8.36
C SER A 192 -16.43 -15.18 7.98
N ASN A 193 -17.35 -15.33 8.94
CA ASN A 193 -18.80 -15.30 8.71
C ASN A 193 -19.19 -16.19 7.51
N ASP A 194 -18.81 -17.47 7.58
CA ASP A 194 -19.00 -18.53 6.55
C ASP A 194 -18.34 -18.28 5.17
N SER A 195 -17.68 -17.14 4.97
CA SER A 195 -16.90 -16.85 3.76
C SER A 195 -15.46 -17.39 3.87
N GLU A 196 -14.99 -18.13 2.87
CA GLU A 196 -13.59 -18.59 2.79
C GLU A 196 -12.67 -17.41 2.44
N LEU A 197 -11.76 -17.05 3.35
CA LEU A 197 -10.75 -16.00 3.13
C LEU A 197 -9.41 -16.57 2.69
N PHE A 198 -9.03 -17.72 3.24
CA PHE A 198 -7.79 -18.43 2.87
C PHE A 198 -8.03 -19.95 2.85
N ASN A 199 -7.48 -20.60 1.83
CA ASN A 199 -7.36 -22.04 1.71
C ASN A 199 -5.94 -22.35 1.22
N LEU A 200 -5.10 -22.83 2.12
CA LEU A 200 -3.63 -22.88 1.99
C LEU A 200 -3.14 -24.32 2.18
N PRO A 201 -3.30 -25.20 1.17
CA PRO A 201 -2.81 -26.59 1.24
C PRO A 201 -1.29 -26.65 1.42
N VAL A 202 -0.76 -27.80 1.87
CA VAL A 202 0.68 -28.07 1.99
C VAL A 202 1.38 -27.73 0.66
N SER A 203 2.44 -26.92 0.71
CA SER A 203 3.07 -26.39 -0.51
C SER A 203 4.52 -25.97 -0.29
N GLN A 204 5.24 -25.60 -1.35
CA GLN A 204 6.58 -25.02 -1.22
C GLN A 204 6.50 -23.56 -0.77
N LEU A 205 7.53 -23.04 -0.07
CA LEU A 205 7.53 -21.69 0.50
C LEU A 205 7.16 -20.58 -0.52
N ARG A 206 7.70 -20.66 -1.76
CA ARG A 206 7.33 -19.74 -2.85
C ARG A 206 5.82 -19.79 -3.18
N GLN A 207 5.22 -20.98 -3.18
CA GLN A 207 3.79 -21.17 -3.44
C GLN A 207 2.93 -20.67 -2.28
N ARG A 208 3.35 -20.90 -1.02
CA ARG A 208 2.70 -20.36 0.18
C ARG A 208 2.64 -18.82 0.15
N ILE A 209 3.75 -18.14 -0.17
CA ILE A 209 3.78 -16.67 -0.34
C ILE A 209 2.78 -16.20 -1.42
N LEU A 210 2.70 -16.90 -2.56
CA LEU A 210 1.83 -16.54 -3.68
C LEU A 210 0.35 -16.84 -3.45
N ALA A 211 0.03 -17.81 -2.58
CA ALA A 211 -1.33 -18.10 -2.16
C ALA A 211 -1.85 -17.04 -1.18
N ILE A 212 -0.97 -16.44 -0.37
CA ILE A 212 -1.31 -15.38 0.59
C ILE A 212 -1.41 -14.00 -0.09
N PHE A 213 -0.35 -13.56 -0.78
CA PHE A 213 -0.25 -12.19 -1.35
C PHE A 213 -0.61 -12.10 -2.84
N GLY A 214 -1.02 -13.20 -3.45
CA GLY A 214 -1.52 -13.26 -4.82
C GLY A 214 -0.47 -13.55 -5.90
N LYS A 215 -0.96 -14.09 -7.02
CA LYS A 215 -0.14 -14.66 -8.10
C LYS A 215 0.81 -13.66 -8.80
N LYS A 216 0.48 -12.36 -8.79
CA LYS A 216 1.26 -11.30 -9.47
C LYS A 216 2.71 -11.20 -8.97
N LEU A 217 2.99 -11.60 -7.72
CA LEU A 217 4.34 -11.61 -7.15
C LEU A 217 5.27 -12.69 -7.75
N ASN A 218 4.78 -13.70 -8.49
CA ASN A 218 5.64 -14.84 -8.87
C ASN A 218 6.80 -14.45 -9.80
N GLN A 219 6.56 -13.55 -10.75
CA GLN A 219 7.59 -13.02 -11.66
C GLN A 219 8.48 -11.96 -11.01
N GLN A 220 8.14 -11.55 -9.78
CA GLN A 220 8.73 -10.43 -9.05
C GLN A 220 9.72 -10.89 -7.96
N LEU A 221 9.63 -12.14 -7.50
CA LEU A 221 10.46 -12.68 -6.41
C LEU A 221 11.76 -13.34 -6.89
N LEU A 222 12.88 -12.76 -6.45
CA LEU A 222 14.25 -13.25 -6.57
C LEU A 222 14.59 -14.09 -5.33
N ASN A 223 15.35 -15.17 -5.46
CA ASN A 223 15.74 -16.02 -4.32
C ASN A 223 17.02 -15.52 -3.63
N ILE A 224 17.05 -15.67 -2.31
CA ILE A 224 18.24 -15.55 -1.46
C ILE A 224 18.46 -16.90 -0.78
N GLU A 225 19.69 -17.42 -0.86
CA GLU A 225 20.16 -18.50 0.01
C GLU A 225 21.66 -18.32 0.23
N VAL A 226 22.05 -18.09 1.50
CA VAL A 226 23.43 -17.97 1.95
C VAL A 226 23.57 -18.73 3.28
N ASN A 227 24.60 -19.57 3.38
CA ASN A 227 24.86 -20.39 4.55
C ASN A 227 26.24 -20.04 5.13
N THR A 228 26.27 -19.56 6.37
CA THR A 228 27.51 -19.20 7.09
C THR A 228 27.59 -19.92 8.43
N THR A 229 28.75 -19.91 9.07
CA THR A 229 28.95 -20.47 10.41
C THR A 229 28.16 -19.75 11.52
N MET A 230 27.71 -18.52 11.28
CA MET A 230 26.98 -17.70 12.27
C MET A 230 25.47 -17.67 12.02
N VAL A 231 25.06 -17.74 10.75
CA VAL A 231 23.66 -17.65 10.32
C VAL A 231 23.46 -18.31 8.96
N LYS A 232 22.36 -19.05 8.79
CA LYS A 232 21.80 -19.34 7.46
C LYS A 232 20.70 -18.32 7.16
N ILE A 233 20.80 -17.65 6.03
CA ILE A 233 19.78 -16.73 5.49
C ILE A 233 19.17 -17.38 4.26
N SER A 234 17.85 -17.50 4.22
CA SER A 234 17.11 -17.96 3.04
C SER A 234 15.81 -17.19 2.84
N GLY A 235 15.29 -17.13 1.62
CA GLY A 235 13.99 -16.53 1.35
C GLY A 235 13.93 -15.84 -0.01
N TYR A 236 13.16 -14.75 -0.08
CA TYR A 236 12.92 -14.01 -1.32
C TYR A 236 12.91 -12.49 -1.12
N VAL A 237 13.36 -11.76 -2.13
CA VAL A 237 13.23 -10.29 -2.24
C VAL A 237 12.60 -9.92 -3.59
N ALA A 238 11.87 -8.81 -3.64
CA ALA A 238 11.21 -8.37 -4.86
C ALA A 238 12.14 -7.58 -5.79
N LYS A 239 11.92 -7.64 -7.10
CA LYS A 239 12.68 -6.86 -8.09
C LYS A 239 12.55 -5.34 -7.87
N PRO A 240 13.58 -4.53 -8.22
CA PRO A 240 13.50 -3.05 -8.17
C PRO A 240 12.30 -2.46 -8.92
N GLU A 241 11.93 -3.06 -10.07
CA GLU A 241 10.73 -2.79 -10.89
C GLU A 241 9.40 -2.76 -10.09
N THR A 242 9.39 -3.28 -8.87
CA THR A 242 8.19 -3.54 -8.06
C THR A 242 8.20 -2.81 -6.72
N ALA A 243 9.13 -1.85 -6.59
CA ALA A 243 9.12 -0.84 -5.55
C ALA A 243 7.79 -0.07 -5.54
N ARG A 244 7.38 0.35 -4.35
CA ARG A 244 6.12 1.06 -4.11
C ARG A 244 6.26 1.97 -2.91
N LYS A 245 5.61 3.14 -2.94
CA LYS A 245 5.68 4.15 -1.85
C LYS A 245 5.05 3.66 -0.54
N LYS A 246 4.10 2.72 -0.61
CA LYS A 246 3.37 2.15 0.52
C LYS A 246 3.05 0.67 0.31
N GLY A 247 2.68 0.00 1.40
CA GLY A 247 2.17 -1.37 1.37
C GLY A 247 3.14 -2.40 0.80
N ALA A 248 4.45 -2.21 0.98
CA ALA A 248 5.43 -3.26 0.70
C ALA A 248 5.31 -4.37 1.76
N HIS A 249 5.29 -5.63 1.33
CA HIS A 249 5.17 -6.78 2.25
C HIS A 249 6.55 -7.08 2.84
N GLN A 250 6.77 -6.72 4.12
CA GLN A 250 8.08 -6.76 4.76
C GLN A 250 8.10 -7.74 5.93
N TYR A 251 8.69 -8.91 5.69
CA TYR A 251 8.70 -10.02 6.64
C TYR A 251 10.14 -10.49 6.91
N PHE A 252 10.52 -10.42 8.19
CA PHE A 252 11.69 -11.10 8.74
C PHE A 252 11.24 -12.17 9.73
N PHE A 253 11.85 -13.35 9.67
CA PHE A 253 11.62 -14.45 10.61
C PHE A 253 12.95 -14.98 11.16
N VAL A 254 13.01 -15.29 12.46
CA VAL A 254 14.19 -15.89 13.13
C VAL A 254 13.74 -17.15 13.82
N ASN A 255 14.27 -18.31 13.43
CA ASN A 255 13.91 -19.61 14.01
C ASN A 255 12.38 -19.83 14.10
N GLY A 256 11.65 -19.41 13.07
CA GLY A 256 10.18 -19.46 12.99
C GLY A 256 9.41 -18.32 13.68
N ARG A 257 10.08 -17.39 14.37
CA ARG A 257 9.41 -16.24 15.03
C ARG A 257 9.47 -15.00 14.13
N TYR A 258 8.32 -14.36 13.88
CA TYR A 258 8.27 -13.06 13.17
C TYR A 258 8.97 -11.96 13.98
N MET A 259 9.80 -11.14 13.32
CA MET A 259 10.43 -9.98 13.94
C MET A 259 10.31 -8.70 13.11
N ARG A 260 10.43 -7.56 13.77
CA ARG A 260 10.68 -6.25 13.16
C ARG A 260 12.06 -5.78 13.58
N HIS A 261 12.95 -5.57 12.61
CA HIS A 261 14.35 -5.23 12.87
C HIS A 261 14.80 -4.06 11.98
N PRO A 262 14.65 -2.80 12.43
CA PRO A 262 14.92 -1.61 11.61
C PRO A 262 16.34 -1.55 11.03
N TYR A 263 17.33 -2.07 11.76
CA TYR A 263 18.71 -2.13 11.29
C TYR A 263 18.90 -3.10 10.11
N PHE A 264 18.19 -4.24 10.09
CA PHE A 264 18.21 -5.18 8.96
C PHE A 264 17.31 -4.73 7.81
N HIS A 265 16.21 -4.03 8.09
CA HIS A 265 15.45 -3.33 7.06
C HIS A 265 16.36 -2.35 6.31
N LYS A 266 17.17 -1.56 7.03
CA LYS A 266 18.18 -0.70 6.39
C LYS A 266 19.20 -1.50 5.56
N ALA A 267 19.70 -2.65 6.03
CA ALA A 267 20.63 -3.50 5.27
C ALA A 267 20.07 -3.93 3.90
N VAL A 268 18.77 -4.27 3.87
CA VAL A 268 18.05 -4.61 2.64
C VAL A 268 17.88 -3.36 1.77
N MET A 269 17.37 -2.25 2.32
CA MET A 269 17.15 -1.03 1.53
C MET A 269 18.44 -0.43 0.95
N GLU A 270 19.58 -0.54 1.64
CA GLU A 270 20.90 -0.13 1.13
C GLU A 270 21.40 -1.03 -0.03
N ALA A 271 20.90 -2.25 -0.15
CA ALA A 271 21.15 -3.09 -1.34
C ALA A 271 20.33 -2.67 -2.56
N TYR A 272 19.29 -1.86 -2.38
CA TYR A 272 18.50 -1.24 -3.46
C TYR A 272 18.83 0.25 -3.67
N GLU A 273 19.82 0.80 -2.96
CA GLU A 273 20.26 2.17 -3.16
C GLU A 273 20.69 2.38 -4.63
N GLN A 274 20.29 3.49 -5.23
CA GLN A 274 20.42 3.80 -6.67
C GLN A 274 19.58 2.93 -7.63
N LEU A 275 18.99 1.82 -7.18
CA LEU A 275 18.12 0.95 -8.02
C LEU A 275 16.62 1.29 -7.93
N ILE A 276 16.18 2.00 -6.90
CA ILE A 276 14.78 2.40 -6.69
C ILE A 276 14.64 3.90 -6.37
N PRO A 277 13.48 4.53 -6.64
CA PRO A 277 13.24 5.93 -6.30
C PRO A 277 13.30 6.22 -4.79
N THR A 278 13.77 7.41 -4.43
CA THR A 278 13.92 7.83 -3.03
C THR A 278 12.58 7.85 -2.29
N GLY A 279 12.48 7.04 -1.23
CA GLY A 279 11.27 6.91 -0.41
C GLY A 279 10.34 5.77 -0.81
N GLU A 280 10.68 4.98 -1.82
CA GLU A 280 9.97 3.75 -2.16
C GLU A 280 10.52 2.54 -1.40
N GLN A 281 9.68 1.50 -1.29
CA GLN A 281 9.95 0.28 -0.53
C GLN A 281 9.73 -0.97 -1.38
N ILE A 282 10.57 -1.98 -1.19
CA ILE A 282 10.45 -3.29 -1.84
C ILE A 282 9.88 -4.33 -0.86
N SER A 283 9.21 -5.35 -1.41
CA SER A 283 8.69 -6.47 -0.60
C SER A 283 9.78 -7.53 -0.39
N TYR A 284 9.83 -8.14 0.79
CA TYR A 284 10.79 -9.18 1.13
C TYR A 284 10.25 -10.16 2.17
N PHE A 285 10.71 -11.41 2.07
CA PHE A 285 10.34 -12.54 2.92
C PHE A 285 11.63 -13.29 3.28
N ILE A 286 12.29 -12.88 4.36
CA ILE A 286 13.66 -13.31 4.69
C ILE A 286 13.67 -14.05 6.03
N TYR A 287 14.29 -15.23 6.02
CA TYR A 287 14.29 -16.20 7.11
C TYR A 287 15.73 -16.43 7.58
N PHE A 288 15.99 -16.16 8.85
CA PHE A 288 17.25 -16.41 9.53
C PHE A 288 17.12 -17.69 10.36
N ASN A 289 18.11 -18.58 10.26
CA ASN A 289 18.33 -19.69 11.17
C ASN A 289 19.67 -19.47 11.88
N VAL A 290 19.61 -19.35 13.20
CA VAL A 290 20.71 -18.96 14.11
C VAL A 290 20.63 -19.85 15.35
N ASP A 291 21.77 -20.15 15.99
CA ASP A 291 21.75 -20.85 17.29
C ASP A 291 20.91 -20.05 18.32
N PRO A 292 19.92 -20.67 19.00
CA PRO A 292 19.15 -20.02 20.06
C PRO A 292 20.00 -19.38 21.17
N ALA A 293 21.22 -19.84 21.40
CA ALA A 293 22.14 -19.24 22.38
C ALA A 293 22.63 -17.82 21.98
N ASN A 294 22.60 -17.49 20.68
CA ASN A 294 23.17 -16.25 20.13
C ASN A 294 22.12 -15.15 19.92
N ILE A 295 20.88 -15.34 20.39
CA ILE A 295 19.76 -14.41 20.25
C ILE A 295 19.01 -14.22 21.58
N ASP A 296 18.53 -13.00 21.83
CA ASP A 296 17.61 -12.70 22.94
C ASP A 296 16.24 -12.27 22.39
N VAL A 297 15.20 -12.98 22.81
CA VAL A 297 13.80 -12.86 22.39
C VAL A 297 12.93 -12.20 23.48
N ASN A 298 13.47 -11.98 24.69
CA ASN A 298 12.71 -11.54 25.87
C ASN A 298 12.86 -10.03 26.16
N ILE A 299 13.01 -9.22 25.10
CA ILE A 299 13.34 -7.79 25.19
C ILE A 299 12.09 -6.92 25.23
N HIS A 300 11.16 -7.13 24.30
CA HIS A 300 9.92 -6.36 24.20
C HIS A 300 8.70 -7.21 24.62
N PRO A 301 7.68 -6.67 25.31
CA PRO A 301 6.53 -7.45 25.79
C PRO A 301 5.80 -8.26 24.72
N THR A 302 5.74 -7.77 23.48
CA THR A 302 5.13 -8.47 22.33
C THR A 302 6.05 -9.52 21.68
N LYS A 303 7.33 -9.61 22.09
CA LYS A 303 8.37 -10.50 21.52
C LYS A 303 8.62 -10.34 20.01
N THR A 304 8.23 -9.20 19.44
CA THR A 304 8.44 -8.87 18.02
C THR A 304 9.81 -8.24 17.73
N GLU A 305 10.58 -7.96 18.76
CA GLU A 305 11.94 -7.45 18.67
C GLU A 305 12.88 -8.50 19.26
N ILE A 306 13.88 -8.89 18.48
CA ILE A 306 14.89 -9.91 18.82
C ILE A 306 16.25 -9.25 18.60
N LYS A 307 17.14 -9.37 19.58
CA LYS A 307 18.52 -8.90 19.50
C LYS A 307 19.44 -10.07 19.17
N PHE A 308 20.48 -9.82 18.40
CA PHE A 308 21.51 -10.81 18.12
C PHE A 308 22.80 -10.43 18.85
N GLU A 309 23.60 -11.42 19.23
CA GLU A 309 24.94 -11.15 19.78
C GLU A 309 25.83 -10.38 18.78
N ASN A 310 25.71 -10.72 17.49
CA ASN A 310 26.61 -10.29 16.43
C ASN A 310 25.88 -9.58 15.26
N GLU A 311 24.99 -8.64 15.58
CA GLU A 311 24.14 -7.92 14.59
C GLU A 311 24.92 -7.32 13.41
N GLN A 312 26.09 -6.71 13.65
CA GLN A 312 26.89 -6.09 12.60
C GLN A 312 27.41 -7.11 11.57
N ALA A 313 27.76 -8.32 11.99
CA ALA A 313 28.18 -9.38 11.06
C ALA A 313 27.00 -9.90 10.23
N ILE A 314 25.85 -10.13 10.86
CA ILE A 314 24.62 -10.55 10.19
C ILE A 314 24.14 -9.49 9.19
N TRP A 315 24.26 -8.20 9.52
CA TRP A 315 23.96 -7.07 8.64
C TRP A 315 24.81 -7.09 7.36
N GLN A 316 26.12 -7.34 7.48
CA GLN A 316 27.03 -7.41 6.33
C GLN A 316 26.70 -8.61 5.44
N ILE A 317 26.49 -9.79 6.05
CA ILE A 317 26.08 -11.01 5.33
C ILE A 317 24.76 -10.76 4.60
N LEU A 318 23.77 -10.14 5.25
CA LEU A 318 22.47 -9.82 4.68
C LEU A 318 22.57 -8.84 3.49
N SER A 319 23.28 -7.71 3.65
CA SER A 319 23.44 -6.73 2.56
C SER A 319 24.17 -7.35 1.36
N ALA A 320 25.22 -8.14 1.60
CA ALA A 320 25.92 -8.89 0.55
C ALA A 320 25.00 -9.92 -0.13
N SER A 321 24.20 -10.68 0.62
CA SER A 321 23.25 -11.67 0.09
C SER A 321 22.20 -11.04 -0.84
N VAL A 322 21.69 -9.86 -0.48
CA VAL A 322 20.72 -9.12 -1.31
C VAL A 322 21.40 -8.53 -2.54
N LYS A 323 22.59 -7.92 -2.40
CA LYS A 323 23.39 -7.39 -3.52
C LYS A 323 23.80 -8.49 -4.51
N GLU A 324 24.13 -9.69 -4.03
CA GLU A 324 24.41 -10.88 -4.86
C GLU A 324 23.17 -11.40 -5.58
N SER A 325 22.02 -11.49 -4.90
CA SER A 325 20.75 -11.87 -5.54
C SER A 325 20.36 -10.89 -6.64
N LEU A 326 20.43 -9.58 -6.36
CA LEU A 326 20.21 -8.54 -7.35
C LEU A 326 21.18 -8.67 -8.53
N GLY A 327 22.49 -8.81 -8.29
CA GLY A 327 23.48 -8.97 -9.36
C GLY A 327 23.30 -10.23 -10.22
N LYS A 328 22.74 -11.32 -9.67
CA LYS A 328 22.43 -12.55 -10.44
C LYS A 328 21.23 -12.40 -11.38
N PHE A 329 20.24 -11.59 -11.02
CA PHE A 329 19.03 -11.37 -11.82
C PHE A 329 19.08 -10.09 -12.66
N SER A 330 19.82 -9.08 -12.22
CA SER A 330 20.43 -8.05 -13.06
C SER A 330 21.66 -8.62 -13.78
N ALA A 331 21.46 -9.73 -14.49
CA ALA A 331 22.20 -9.95 -15.71
C ALA A 331 22.02 -8.66 -16.54
N ILE A 332 23.15 -8.04 -16.89
CA ILE A 332 23.21 -6.87 -17.77
C ILE A 332 22.25 -7.14 -18.94
N PRO A 333 21.36 -6.21 -19.33
CA PRO A 333 20.54 -6.40 -20.53
C PRO A 333 21.52 -6.78 -21.62
N SER A 334 21.40 -8.01 -22.15
CA SER A 334 22.39 -8.58 -23.06
C SER A 334 22.64 -7.53 -24.10
N ILE A 335 23.88 -7.02 -24.17
CA ILE A 335 24.22 -5.97 -25.13
C ILE A 335 23.97 -6.62 -26.47
N ASP A 336 22.82 -6.31 -27.06
CA ASP A 336 22.45 -6.82 -28.36
C ASP A 336 23.36 -6.06 -29.31
N PHE A 337 24.48 -6.72 -29.59
CA PHE A 337 25.27 -6.46 -30.78
C PHE A 337 24.43 -6.96 -31.96
N ASP A 338 23.31 -6.29 -32.21
CA ASP A 338 22.58 -6.33 -33.47
C ASP A 338 23.54 -5.75 -34.51
N THR A 339 24.38 -6.62 -35.05
CA THR A 339 25.44 -6.27 -36.00
C THR A 339 24.90 -5.88 -37.38
N GLU A 340 23.58 -5.71 -37.53
CA GLU A 340 22.95 -5.29 -38.79
C GLU A 340 23.42 -3.90 -39.26
N ASP A 341 23.73 -3.00 -38.32
CA ASP A 341 24.26 -1.64 -38.59
C ASP A 341 25.73 -1.43 -38.12
N MET A 342 26.43 -2.49 -37.66
CA MET A 342 27.82 -2.33 -37.24
C MET A 342 28.75 -2.24 -38.46
N PRO A 343 29.51 -1.14 -38.65
CA PRO A 343 30.40 -1.01 -39.81
C PRO A 343 31.49 -2.08 -39.74
N ASP A 344 31.61 -2.88 -40.80
CA ASP A 344 32.56 -4.00 -40.88
C ASP A 344 34.01 -3.47 -40.78
N ILE A 345 34.63 -3.69 -39.62
CA ILE A 345 36.04 -3.38 -39.37
C ILE A 345 36.84 -4.61 -39.80
N PRO A 346 37.52 -4.59 -40.97
CA PRO A 346 38.21 -5.77 -41.47
C PRO A 346 39.27 -6.21 -40.46
N ALA A 347 39.17 -7.47 -40.02
CA ALA A 347 40.11 -8.06 -39.08
C ALA A 347 41.54 -8.01 -39.64
N PHE A 348 42.52 -7.76 -38.77
CA PHE A 348 43.91 -7.59 -39.18
C PHE A 348 44.52 -8.94 -39.62
N GLU A 349 44.48 -9.23 -40.93
CA GLU A 349 45.17 -10.38 -41.50
C GLU A 349 46.69 -10.13 -41.56
N GLU A 350 47.46 -10.90 -40.78
CA GLU A 350 48.94 -10.85 -40.72
C GLU A 350 49.66 -11.23 -42.05
N LYS A 351 48.93 -11.36 -43.17
CA LYS A 351 49.45 -11.82 -44.47
C LYS A 351 49.32 -10.83 -45.62
N ILE A 352 48.85 -9.60 -45.36
CA ILE A 352 48.87 -8.53 -46.36
C ILE A 352 50.30 -7.96 -46.44
N SER A 353 51.06 -8.37 -47.46
CA SER A 353 52.37 -7.79 -47.75
C SER A 353 52.22 -6.32 -48.17
N SER A 354 52.86 -5.41 -47.44
CA SER A 354 52.77 -3.97 -47.65
C SER A 354 53.50 -3.49 -48.91
N GLU A 355 52.81 -3.52 -50.06
CA GLU A 355 53.27 -2.79 -51.24
C GLU A 355 53.28 -1.27 -50.96
N PRO A 356 54.30 -0.53 -51.43
CA PRO A 356 54.34 0.92 -51.30
C PRO A 356 53.23 1.58 -52.15
N PRO A 357 52.55 2.63 -51.65
CA PRO A 357 51.43 3.25 -52.36
C PRO A 357 51.88 3.88 -53.68
N LYS A 358 51.26 3.44 -54.78
CA LYS A 358 51.53 3.93 -56.14
C LYS A 358 50.91 5.32 -56.31
N ILE A 359 51.74 6.32 -56.58
CA ILE A 359 51.32 7.72 -56.69
C ILE A 359 50.61 7.93 -58.04
N HIS A 360 49.28 7.92 -58.03
CA HIS A 360 48.45 8.28 -59.18
C HIS A 360 48.31 9.80 -59.27
N TYR A 361 49.11 10.43 -60.13
CA TYR A 361 48.91 11.82 -60.56
C TYR A 361 48.03 11.85 -61.82
N ASN A 362 47.09 12.80 -61.88
CA ASN A 362 46.26 13.01 -63.06
C ASN A 362 47.05 13.83 -64.11
N THR A 363 47.40 13.21 -65.24
CA THR A 363 48.13 13.83 -66.35
C THR A 363 47.38 14.99 -66.99
N ASP A 364 46.04 14.99 -66.90
CA ASP A 364 45.17 15.88 -67.65
C ASP A 364 44.71 17.08 -66.81
N TYR A 365 45.21 17.21 -65.57
CA TYR A 365 44.92 18.32 -64.67
C TYR A 365 45.59 19.62 -65.14
N ASN A 366 44.86 20.40 -65.94
CA ASN A 366 45.27 21.72 -66.39
C ASN A 366 44.48 22.82 -65.66
N PRO A 367 45.08 23.54 -64.68
CA PRO A 367 44.38 24.54 -63.87
C PRO A 367 44.04 25.84 -64.62
N PHE A 368 44.40 25.97 -65.91
CA PHE A 368 44.15 27.17 -66.73
C PHE A 368 43.03 27.02 -67.76
N LYS A 369 42.33 25.87 -67.82
CA LYS A 369 41.13 25.71 -68.65
C LYS A 369 39.90 26.37 -68.01
N VAL A 370 39.81 27.69 -68.11
CA VAL A 370 38.56 28.42 -67.87
C VAL A 370 37.48 27.98 -68.87
N SER A 371 36.33 27.54 -68.36
CA SER A 371 35.28 26.88 -69.13
C SER A 371 34.42 27.85 -69.93
N ALA A 372 34.79 28.09 -71.18
CA ALA A 372 33.99 28.86 -72.13
C ALA A 372 33.03 27.94 -72.92
N GLY A 373 31.75 27.94 -72.54
CA GLY A 373 30.61 27.64 -73.42
C GLY A 373 30.34 26.18 -73.84
N GLY A 374 29.36 25.56 -73.18
CA GLY A 374 28.31 24.80 -73.90
C GLY A 374 28.49 23.30 -74.15
N GLY A 375 27.61 22.51 -73.51
CA GLY A 375 26.98 21.31 -74.11
C GLY A 375 27.78 20.00 -74.13
N GLY A 376 27.21 18.95 -73.51
CA GLY A 376 27.69 17.57 -73.65
C GLY A 376 27.49 16.76 -72.38
N GLY A 377 26.63 15.74 -72.42
CA GLY A 377 26.28 14.94 -71.25
C GLY A 377 27.40 14.03 -70.76
N GLY A 378 27.56 13.94 -69.44
CA GLY A 378 28.40 12.95 -68.75
C GLY A 378 27.86 12.72 -67.35
N SER A 379 27.21 11.57 -67.13
CA SER A 379 26.56 11.29 -65.84
C SER A 379 27.59 10.92 -64.77
N TYR A 380 27.58 11.64 -63.66
CA TYR A 380 28.28 11.26 -62.43
C TYR A 380 27.29 11.32 -61.27
N SER A 381 26.89 10.14 -60.78
CA SER A 381 26.12 10.05 -59.54
C SER A 381 27.02 10.43 -58.37
N ARG A 382 26.52 11.30 -57.49
CA ARG A 382 27.15 11.66 -56.22
C ARG A 382 26.14 11.35 -55.12
N SER A 383 26.45 10.38 -54.27
CA SER A 383 25.60 10.03 -53.13
C SER A 383 25.41 11.25 -52.24
N LYS A 384 24.18 11.75 -52.18
CA LYS A 384 23.80 12.91 -51.37
C LYS A 384 23.53 12.40 -49.95
N VAL A 385 24.41 12.72 -49.02
CA VAL A 385 24.18 12.51 -47.58
C VAL A 385 23.34 13.69 -47.08
N GLU A 386 22.05 13.46 -46.89
CA GLU A 386 21.15 14.41 -46.21
C GLU A 386 21.54 14.46 -44.72
N TRP A 387 21.72 15.65 -44.16
CA TRP A 387 22.00 15.82 -42.71
C TRP A 387 20.73 16.20 -41.93
N GLU A 388 19.65 16.56 -42.63
CA GLU A 388 18.35 16.92 -42.08
C GLU A 388 17.65 15.76 -41.34
N ASP A 389 17.75 14.52 -41.83
CA ASP A 389 17.04 13.38 -41.23
C ASP A 389 17.49 13.08 -39.79
N LEU A 390 18.77 13.33 -39.46
CA LEU A 390 19.32 13.19 -38.11
C LEU A 390 18.72 14.18 -37.09
N TYR A 391 18.08 15.26 -37.54
CA TYR A 391 17.42 16.25 -36.69
C TYR A 391 15.88 16.20 -36.74
N GLY A 392 15.28 15.39 -37.63
CA GLY A 392 13.83 15.29 -37.81
C GLY A 392 13.06 14.82 -36.57
N GLY A 393 13.70 14.03 -35.69
CA GLY A 393 13.07 13.47 -34.50
C GLY A 393 12.61 14.49 -33.47
N LEU A 394 13.32 15.62 -33.32
CA LEU A 394 13.08 16.57 -32.23
C LEU A 394 11.92 17.55 -32.50
N THR A 395 11.59 17.80 -33.76
CA THR A 395 10.60 18.81 -34.16
C THR A 395 9.16 18.29 -34.24
N LYS A 396 8.98 16.96 -34.17
CA LYS A 396 7.65 16.31 -34.25
C LYS A 396 6.84 16.44 -32.95
N ALA A 397 7.50 16.63 -31.80
CA ALA A 397 6.85 16.76 -30.49
C ALA A 397 6.17 18.12 -30.25
N SER A 398 6.50 19.16 -31.01
CA SER A 398 6.10 20.56 -30.72
C SER A 398 5.03 21.14 -31.66
N LYS A 399 4.37 20.31 -32.48
CA LYS A 399 3.33 20.74 -33.45
C LYS A 399 1.99 20.04 -33.32
N MET A 400 1.75 19.33 -32.22
CA MET A 400 0.53 18.51 -32.03
C MET A 400 -0.60 19.21 -31.26
N ASN A 401 -0.48 20.52 -31.00
CA ASN A 401 -1.45 21.28 -30.20
C ASN A 401 -1.75 22.66 -30.82
N ASN A 402 -2.49 22.68 -31.92
CA ASN A 402 -3.11 23.89 -32.48
C ASN A 402 -4.36 23.49 -33.30
N PRO A 403 -5.55 24.09 -33.11
CA PRO A 403 -6.76 23.70 -33.84
C PRO A 403 -6.68 23.98 -35.35
N GLN A 404 -7.32 23.14 -36.16
CA GLN A 404 -7.61 23.45 -37.57
C GLN A 404 -8.94 24.22 -37.69
N PRO A 405 -9.05 25.21 -38.59
CA PRO A 405 -10.34 25.73 -39.04
C PRO A 405 -11.00 24.75 -40.02
N GLU A 406 -12.34 24.69 -40.00
CA GLU A 406 -13.13 23.96 -40.98
C GLU A 406 -13.24 24.73 -42.31
N PRO A 407 -13.36 24.05 -43.46
CA PRO A 407 -13.54 24.69 -44.77
C PRO A 407 -15.00 25.04 -45.05
N GLU A 408 -15.22 26.21 -45.66
CA GLU A 408 -16.52 26.65 -46.18
C GLU A 408 -16.98 25.78 -47.37
N MET A 409 -18.29 25.58 -47.54
CA MET A 409 -18.85 24.87 -48.70
C MET A 409 -20.15 25.54 -49.18
N ASP A 410 -20.06 26.31 -50.27
CA ASP A 410 -21.20 26.92 -50.96
C ASP A 410 -22.12 25.87 -51.62
N TRP A 411 -23.43 26.06 -51.49
CA TRP A 411 -24.46 25.44 -52.33
C TRP A 411 -25.65 26.40 -52.52
N GLU A 412 -25.95 26.76 -53.78
CA GLU A 412 -27.09 27.63 -54.11
C GLU A 412 -28.41 26.86 -54.33
N ASP A 413 -29.49 27.54 -53.94
CA ASP A 413 -30.91 27.43 -54.34
C ASP A 413 -31.61 26.05 -54.43
N SER A 414 -32.59 25.86 -53.53
CA SER A 414 -33.95 25.47 -53.92
C SER A 414 -34.97 25.80 -52.82
N SER A 415 -35.96 26.63 -53.15
CA SER A 415 -36.99 27.12 -52.22
C SER A 415 -38.04 26.10 -51.75
N ILE A 416 -38.62 26.32 -50.56
CA ILE A 416 -40.08 26.34 -50.26
C ILE A 416 -40.30 26.90 -48.84
N GLY A 417 -41.33 27.74 -48.64
CA GLY A 417 -41.41 28.66 -47.49
C GLY A 417 -42.28 28.24 -46.28
N GLY A 418 -42.20 29.05 -45.22
CA GLY A 418 -43.07 28.95 -44.03
C GLY A 418 -42.76 30.02 -42.96
N GLN A 419 -43.77 30.81 -42.58
CA GLN A 419 -43.88 31.61 -41.35
C GLN A 419 -45.09 31.05 -40.54
N PRO A 420 -45.34 31.39 -39.25
CA PRO A 420 -44.67 32.36 -38.35
C PRO A 420 -43.94 31.61 -37.19
N ALA A 421 -43.81 31.98 -35.90
CA ALA A 421 -44.40 33.05 -35.07
C ALA A 421 -43.57 33.35 -33.80
N PHE A 422 -44.05 34.32 -32.99
CA PHE A 422 -43.56 34.64 -31.64
C PHE A 422 -44.16 33.73 -30.56
N VAL A 423 -43.41 33.49 -29.48
CA VAL A 423 -43.93 33.47 -28.09
C VAL A 423 -42.88 34.13 -27.17
N GLU A 424 -43.24 35.20 -26.46
CA GLU A 424 -42.56 35.58 -25.21
C GLU A 424 -43.22 34.81 -24.06
N GLU A 425 -42.46 34.36 -23.07
CA GLU A 425 -43.03 34.00 -21.77
C GLU A 425 -42.19 34.56 -20.62
N LYS A 426 -42.87 35.20 -19.66
CA LYS A 426 -42.27 35.89 -18.51
C LYS A 426 -42.36 34.98 -17.29
N MET A 427 -41.27 34.89 -16.53
CA MET A 427 -41.27 34.20 -15.23
C MET A 427 -41.38 35.23 -14.09
N GLU A 428 -42.40 35.08 -13.24
CA GLU A 428 -42.64 36.00 -12.13
C GLU A 428 -41.76 35.71 -10.91
N THR A 429 -41.32 36.77 -10.22
CA THR A 429 -40.60 36.68 -8.94
C THR A 429 -41.56 36.86 -7.75
N VAL A 430 -41.46 35.99 -6.75
CA VAL A 430 -41.99 36.25 -5.39
C VAL A 430 -40.88 36.00 -4.36
N THR A 431 -40.86 36.78 -3.28
CA THR A 431 -39.68 37.05 -2.45
C THR A 431 -39.79 36.56 -1.00
N SER A 432 -38.64 36.32 -0.35
CA SER A 432 -38.36 36.63 1.06
C SER A 432 -36.89 36.31 1.41
N ALA A 433 -36.21 36.91 2.40
CA ALA A 433 -36.32 38.24 3.03
C ALA A 433 -35.05 38.50 3.89
N ALA A 434 -34.85 39.76 4.34
CA ALA A 434 -33.78 40.24 5.25
C ALA A 434 -32.34 40.29 4.66
N SER A 435 -31.49 41.30 4.94
CA SER A 435 -31.71 42.55 5.71
C SER A 435 -30.73 43.70 5.37
N SER A 436 -31.29 44.92 5.20
CA SER A 436 -30.85 46.23 5.73
C SER A 436 -29.41 46.47 6.25
N THR A 437 -28.70 47.60 6.00
CA THR A 437 -28.76 48.70 4.98
C THR A 437 -27.54 49.65 5.18
N LEU A 438 -27.27 50.55 4.20
CA LEU A 438 -26.41 51.77 4.27
C LEU A 438 -24.88 51.53 4.40
N TYR A 439 -23.98 52.36 3.86
CA TYR A 439 -24.10 53.67 3.20
C TYR A 439 -23.62 53.65 1.72
N ALA A 440 -23.98 54.68 0.95
CA ALA A 440 -23.56 54.84 -0.44
C ALA A 440 -22.32 55.75 -0.58
N SER A 441 -21.37 55.29 -1.40
CA SER A 441 -20.34 56.08 -2.08
C SER A 441 -20.11 55.40 -3.44
N GLU A 442 -19.99 56.17 -4.52
CA GLU A 442 -19.91 55.61 -5.87
C GLU A 442 -18.73 54.63 -6.03
N PRO A 443 -18.90 53.49 -6.73
CA PRO A 443 -17.80 52.60 -7.00
C PRO A 443 -16.84 53.26 -8.00
N VAL A 444 -15.67 53.68 -7.51
CA VAL A 444 -14.49 53.78 -8.36
C VAL A 444 -14.32 52.44 -9.05
N ILE A 445 -14.29 52.44 -10.39
CA ILE A 445 -14.12 51.22 -11.18
C ILE A 445 -12.66 50.77 -11.07
N GLU A 446 -12.34 50.10 -9.96
CA GLU A 446 -11.14 49.26 -9.87
C GLU A 446 -11.22 48.23 -11.00
N LYS A 447 -10.22 48.22 -11.88
CA LYS A 447 -10.18 47.31 -13.04
C LYS A 447 -10.14 45.88 -12.50
N GLY A 448 -11.19 45.12 -12.80
CA GLY A 448 -11.52 43.88 -12.09
C GLY A 448 -10.41 42.82 -12.09
N ASN A 449 -10.31 42.12 -10.96
CA ASN A 449 -9.48 40.95 -10.62
C ASN A 449 -8.48 40.48 -11.70
N GLN A 450 -7.45 41.29 -11.94
CA GLN A 450 -6.28 40.86 -12.72
C GLN A 450 -5.31 40.15 -11.78
N HIS A 451 -5.26 38.83 -11.92
CA HIS A 451 -4.32 37.99 -11.20
C HIS A 451 -3.08 37.74 -12.06
N LEU A 452 -1.88 37.91 -11.49
CA LEU A 452 -0.63 37.71 -12.21
C LEU A 452 0.01 36.39 -11.77
N GLN A 453 0.19 35.46 -12.71
CA GLN A 453 0.89 34.22 -12.44
C GLN A 453 2.41 34.43 -12.48
N PHE A 454 3.10 34.18 -11.37
CA PHE A 454 4.55 34.24 -11.27
C PHE A 454 5.15 32.82 -11.34
N LYS A 455 5.99 32.60 -12.36
CA LYS A 455 6.75 31.37 -12.62
C LYS A 455 5.92 30.06 -12.62
N GLY A 456 4.67 30.12 -13.09
CA GLY A 456 3.77 28.94 -13.13
C GLY A 456 3.51 28.30 -11.76
N ARG A 457 3.62 29.09 -10.67
CA ARG A 457 3.54 28.58 -9.30
C ARG A 457 2.76 29.46 -8.34
N PHE A 458 2.99 30.78 -8.39
CA PHE A 458 2.36 31.71 -7.47
C PHE A 458 1.36 32.58 -8.20
N ILE A 459 0.17 32.76 -7.63
CA ILE A 459 -0.81 33.75 -8.08
C ILE A 459 -0.61 34.99 -7.21
N LEU A 460 -0.40 36.13 -7.87
CA LEU A 460 -0.29 37.45 -7.25
C LEU A 460 -1.60 38.20 -7.39
N THR A 461 -2.07 38.82 -6.31
CA THR A 461 -3.20 39.75 -6.34
C THR A 461 -2.99 40.92 -5.40
N SER A 462 -3.46 42.10 -5.81
CA SER A 462 -3.49 43.29 -4.96
C SER A 462 -4.61 43.17 -3.92
N VAL A 463 -4.36 43.64 -2.70
CA VAL A 463 -5.35 43.78 -1.63
C VAL A 463 -5.08 45.07 -0.84
N LYS A 464 -6.07 45.57 -0.10
CA LYS A 464 -5.96 46.84 0.68
C LYS A 464 -4.91 46.81 1.81
N SER A 465 -4.23 45.70 2.03
CA SER A 465 -3.14 45.51 2.98
C SER A 465 -1.77 45.26 2.34
N GLY A 466 -1.68 45.27 1.00
CA GLY A 466 -0.45 45.06 0.23
C GLY A 466 -0.59 44.02 -0.88
N LEU A 467 0.48 43.27 -1.16
CA LEU A 467 0.55 42.29 -2.24
C LEU A 467 0.40 40.87 -1.69
N MET A 468 -0.64 40.15 -2.11
CA MET A 468 -0.92 38.79 -1.68
C MET A 468 -0.35 37.76 -2.67
N LEU A 469 0.37 36.77 -2.13
CA LEU A 469 0.98 35.65 -2.83
C LEU A 469 0.27 34.35 -2.44
N ILE A 470 -0.21 33.60 -3.42
CA ILE A 470 -0.92 32.32 -3.23
C ILE A 470 -0.15 31.22 -3.99
N ASP A 471 0.24 30.12 -3.34
CA ASP A 471 0.85 28.96 -4.01
C ASP A 471 -0.25 28.12 -4.69
N GLN A 472 -0.33 28.17 -6.03
CA GLN A 472 -1.49 27.70 -6.80
C GLN A 472 -1.82 26.21 -6.58
N HIS A 473 -0.78 25.38 -6.43
CA HIS A 473 -0.90 23.95 -6.17
C HIS A 473 -1.50 23.70 -4.78
N ARG A 474 -1.04 24.42 -3.76
CA ARG A 474 -1.57 24.33 -2.40
C ARG A 474 -2.98 24.88 -2.29
N ALA A 475 -3.31 25.94 -3.05
CA ALA A 475 -4.66 26.47 -3.15
C ALA A 475 -5.61 25.42 -3.76
N HIS A 476 -5.21 24.77 -4.86
CA HIS A 476 -6.06 23.73 -5.47
C HIS A 476 -6.24 22.53 -4.53
N ILE A 477 -5.18 22.09 -3.83
CA ILE A 477 -5.31 21.05 -2.78
C ILE A 477 -6.32 21.45 -1.70
N ARG A 478 -6.35 22.73 -1.26
CA ARG A 478 -7.31 23.21 -0.26
C ARG A 478 -8.74 23.13 -0.78
N VAL A 479 -8.99 23.72 -1.95
CA VAL A 479 -10.32 23.78 -2.59
C VAL A 479 -10.86 22.37 -2.87
N LEU A 480 -10.03 21.50 -3.45
CA LEU A 480 -10.40 20.11 -3.72
C LEU A 480 -10.67 19.32 -2.44
N PHE A 481 -9.87 19.50 -1.38
CA PHE A 481 -10.06 18.80 -0.12
C PHE A 481 -11.42 19.15 0.50
N ASP A 482 -11.75 20.44 0.63
CA ASP A 482 -13.02 20.86 1.21
C ASP A 482 -14.21 20.41 0.34
N ARG A 483 -14.07 20.44 -1.00
CA ARG A 483 -15.07 19.89 -1.94
C ARG A 483 -15.29 18.39 -1.72
N TYR A 484 -14.24 17.58 -1.69
CA TYR A 484 -14.35 16.13 -1.49
C TYR A 484 -14.89 15.79 -0.09
N MET A 485 -14.53 16.54 0.96
CA MET A 485 -15.11 16.38 2.30
C MET A 485 -16.63 16.61 2.30
N VAL A 486 -17.12 17.65 1.62
CA VAL A 486 -18.57 17.90 1.49
C VAL A 486 -19.26 16.79 0.69
N GLN A 487 -18.67 16.33 -0.43
CA GLN A 487 -19.24 15.24 -1.24
C GLN A 487 -19.35 13.93 -0.44
N ILE A 488 -18.31 13.59 0.33
CA ILE A 488 -18.29 12.41 1.21
C ILE A 488 -19.37 12.51 2.30
N GLN A 489 -19.50 13.66 2.95
CA GLN A 489 -20.49 13.88 4.02
C GLN A 489 -21.94 13.85 3.49
N GLN A 490 -22.18 14.39 2.30
CA GLN A 490 -23.51 14.45 1.68
C GLN A 490 -23.85 13.21 0.83
N LYS A 491 -22.89 12.30 0.62
CA LYS A 491 -22.96 11.17 -0.33
C LYS A 491 -23.34 11.59 -1.76
N GLN A 492 -22.74 12.69 -2.24
CA GLN A 492 -22.95 13.24 -3.60
C GLN A 492 -21.70 13.09 -4.47
N GLY A 493 -21.17 11.87 -4.55
CA GLY A 493 -20.08 11.50 -5.44
C GLY A 493 -20.56 11.44 -6.89
N VAL A 494 -19.86 12.12 -7.80
CA VAL A 494 -20.13 12.06 -9.24
C VAL A 494 -19.10 11.14 -9.87
N SER A 495 -19.56 9.97 -10.32
CA SER A 495 -18.74 8.97 -11.00
C SER A 495 -18.73 9.21 -12.51
N GLN A 496 -17.53 9.24 -13.08
CA GLN A 496 -17.25 9.25 -14.51
C GLN A 496 -16.87 7.81 -14.91
N GLY A 497 -17.73 7.16 -15.69
CA GLY A 497 -17.52 5.78 -16.12
C GLY A 497 -16.28 5.64 -17.01
N VAL A 498 -15.46 4.61 -16.77
CA VAL A 498 -14.29 4.31 -17.62
C VAL A 498 -14.70 3.40 -18.80
N LEU A 499 -14.09 3.61 -19.97
CA LEU A 499 -14.39 2.84 -21.18
C LEU A 499 -14.06 1.35 -21.04
N PHE A 500 -13.07 1.01 -20.21
CA PHE A 500 -12.64 -0.35 -19.91
C PHE A 500 -12.41 -0.48 -18.40
N PRO A 501 -13.20 -1.30 -17.67
CA PRO A 501 -13.02 -1.44 -16.23
C PRO A 501 -11.66 -2.03 -15.85
N GLU A 502 -10.93 -1.36 -14.96
CA GLU A 502 -9.64 -1.87 -14.46
C GLU A 502 -9.84 -2.91 -13.34
N ILE A 503 -9.11 -4.03 -13.40
CA ILE A 503 -9.23 -5.11 -12.40
C ILE A 503 -8.21 -4.92 -11.27
N LEU A 504 -8.70 -4.39 -10.15
CA LEU A 504 -8.00 -4.29 -8.88
C LEU A 504 -8.02 -5.67 -8.19
N GLN A 505 -6.84 -6.23 -7.94
CA GLN A 505 -6.68 -7.47 -7.16
C GLN A 505 -5.97 -7.18 -5.84
N LEU A 506 -6.55 -7.67 -4.74
CA LEU A 506 -6.15 -7.40 -3.36
C LEU A 506 -5.94 -8.72 -2.58
N PRO A 507 -4.96 -8.80 -1.66
CA PRO A 507 -4.93 -9.79 -0.58
C PRO A 507 -6.18 -9.70 0.31
N ALA A 508 -6.50 -10.77 1.04
CA ALA A 508 -7.67 -10.81 1.93
C ALA A 508 -7.65 -9.69 3.01
N SER A 509 -6.47 -9.35 3.52
CA SER A 509 -6.24 -8.27 4.49
C SER A 509 -6.55 -6.88 3.91
N GLU A 510 -6.15 -6.58 2.68
CA GLU A 510 -6.50 -5.32 2.00
C GLU A 510 -7.99 -5.28 1.61
N ALA A 511 -8.55 -6.42 1.17
CA ALA A 511 -9.97 -6.54 0.80
C ALA A 511 -10.92 -6.33 1.99
N ALA A 512 -10.55 -6.80 3.19
CA ALA A 512 -11.31 -6.58 4.42
C ALA A 512 -11.39 -5.09 4.81
N VAL A 513 -10.35 -4.31 4.52
CA VAL A 513 -10.34 -2.86 4.72
C VAL A 513 -11.16 -2.15 3.64
N LEU A 514 -11.03 -2.56 2.37
CA LEU A 514 -11.80 -1.99 1.26
C LEU A 514 -13.32 -2.05 1.52
N GLN A 515 -13.82 -3.19 1.98
CA GLN A 515 -15.24 -3.35 2.34
C GLN A 515 -15.71 -2.35 3.41
N SER A 516 -14.83 -1.92 4.33
CA SER A 516 -15.18 -0.92 5.34
C SER A 516 -15.10 0.55 4.89
N ILE A 517 -14.53 0.83 3.71
CA ILE A 517 -14.45 2.18 3.13
C ILE A 517 -15.19 2.32 1.79
N MET A 518 -15.83 1.24 1.30
CA MET A 518 -16.57 1.21 0.03
C MET A 518 -17.66 2.29 -0.04
N ASP A 519 -18.34 2.52 1.08
CA ASP A 519 -19.35 3.56 1.30
C ASP A 519 -18.81 4.99 1.13
N ASP A 520 -17.54 5.23 1.50
CA ASP A 520 -16.89 6.54 1.40
C ASP A 520 -16.20 6.74 0.02
N LEU A 521 -15.70 5.66 -0.58
CA LEU A 521 -15.18 5.67 -1.96
C LEU A 521 -16.28 5.91 -3.00
N SER A 522 -17.46 5.31 -2.81
CA SER A 522 -18.64 5.61 -3.63
C SER A 522 -19.17 7.03 -3.39
N ALA A 523 -19.14 7.53 -2.15
CA ALA A 523 -19.47 8.92 -1.83
C ALA A 523 -18.48 9.96 -2.41
N VAL A 524 -17.26 9.54 -2.78
CA VAL A 524 -16.33 10.33 -3.60
C VAL A 524 -16.72 10.31 -5.09
N GLY A 525 -17.13 9.15 -5.60
CA GLY A 525 -17.39 8.92 -7.03
C GLY A 525 -16.62 7.75 -7.66
N PHE A 526 -16.01 6.86 -6.88
CA PHE A 526 -15.54 5.57 -7.43
C PHE A 526 -16.71 4.58 -7.54
N ASP A 527 -16.88 3.95 -8.71
CA ASP A 527 -17.73 2.76 -8.86
C ASP A 527 -16.86 1.50 -8.84
N LEU A 528 -17.11 0.65 -7.84
CA LEU A 528 -16.32 -0.54 -7.50
C LEU A 528 -17.23 -1.75 -7.36
N SER A 529 -17.18 -2.66 -8.33
CA SER A 529 -17.94 -3.91 -8.30
C SER A 529 -17.08 -5.08 -7.83
N ASN A 530 -17.60 -5.90 -6.92
CA ASN A 530 -16.90 -7.07 -6.37
C ASN A 530 -17.07 -8.28 -7.32
N LEU A 531 -15.96 -8.83 -7.82
CA LEU A 531 -15.94 -10.00 -8.70
C LEU A 531 -15.73 -11.32 -7.94
N GLY A 532 -15.53 -11.25 -6.62
CA GLY A 532 -15.14 -12.39 -5.78
C GLY A 532 -13.63 -12.62 -5.73
N GLY A 533 -13.18 -13.49 -4.81
CA GLY A 533 -11.77 -13.92 -4.71
C GLY A 533 -10.76 -12.77 -4.56
N GLY A 534 -11.10 -11.71 -3.82
CA GLY A 534 -10.26 -10.52 -3.64
C GLY A 534 -10.11 -9.64 -4.90
N SER A 535 -10.95 -9.83 -5.91
CA SER A 535 -10.89 -9.08 -7.18
C SER A 535 -12.08 -8.13 -7.32
N TYR A 536 -11.81 -6.90 -7.75
CA TYR A 536 -12.78 -5.83 -7.93
C TYR A 536 -12.58 -5.17 -9.30
N ALA A 537 -13.66 -4.81 -9.98
CA ALA A 537 -13.61 -3.98 -11.19
C ALA A 537 -13.92 -2.52 -10.84
N ILE A 538 -13.02 -1.62 -11.26
CA ILE A 538 -13.20 -0.17 -11.20
C ILE A 538 -13.96 0.24 -12.47
N ASN A 539 -15.27 0.46 -12.34
CA ASN A 539 -16.16 0.80 -13.45
C ASN A 539 -16.23 2.31 -13.70
N GLY A 540 -15.89 3.11 -12.69
CA GLY A 540 -15.94 4.57 -12.77
C GLY A 540 -15.09 5.23 -11.68
N ILE A 541 -14.72 6.48 -11.92
CA ILE A 541 -13.78 7.28 -11.15
C ILE A 541 -14.35 8.67 -10.86
N PRO A 542 -13.97 9.35 -9.77
CA PRO A 542 -14.35 10.74 -9.55
C PRO A 542 -13.80 11.65 -10.67
N SER A 543 -14.53 12.72 -11.00
CA SER A 543 -14.07 13.68 -12.01
C SER A 543 -12.81 14.45 -11.57
N GLY A 544 -11.94 14.75 -12.55
CA GLY A 544 -10.71 15.52 -12.35
C GLY A 544 -9.46 14.72 -11.95
N ILE A 545 -9.49 13.37 -11.98
CA ILE A 545 -8.29 12.52 -11.89
C ILE A 545 -7.93 11.85 -13.23
N GLU A 546 -8.25 12.51 -14.34
CA GLU A 546 -7.95 12.03 -15.69
C GLU A 546 -6.42 11.92 -15.90
N GLY A 547 -5.98 10.82 -16.52
CA GLY A 547 -4.56 10.52 -16.74
C GLY A 547 -3.81 9.88 -15.56
N LEU A 548 -4.46 9.69 -14.41
CA LEU A 548 -3.92 8.92 -13.28
C LEU A 548 -4.34 7.44 -13.35
N ASN A 549 -3.54 6.53 -12.79
CA ASN A 549 -3.92 5.13 -12.68
C ASN A 549 -4.90 4.89 -11.50
N PRO A 550 -6.15 4.44 -11.73
CA PRO A 550 -7.13 4.24 -10.67
C PRO A 550 -6.76 3.11 -9.71
N VAL A 551 -6.16 2.02 -10.20
CA VAL A 551 -5.72 0.87 -9.39
C VAL A 551 -4.66 1.26 -8.37
N GLU A 552 -3.69 2.09 -8.73
CA GLU A 552 -2.67 2.60 -7.81
C GLU A 552 -3.28 3.57 -6.80
N LEU A 553 -4.18 4.46 -7.24
CA LEU A 553 -4.83 5.45 -6.38
C LEU A 553 -5.65 4.79 -5.25
N VAL A 554 -6.49 3.79 -5.58
CA VAL A 554 -7.27 3.03 -4.59
C VAL A 554 -6.35 2.24 -3.64
N ARG A 555 -5.23 1.68 -4.13
CA ARG A 555 -4.24 0.99 -3.27
C ARG A 555 -3.55 1.96 -2.30
N ASN A 556 -3.10 3.11 -2.78
CA ASN A 556 -2.48 4.14 -1.93
C ASN A 556 -3.44 4.64 -0.83
N MET A 557 -4.74 4.70 -1.11
CA MET A 557 -5.78 4.96 -0.11
C MET A 557 -5.90 3.83 0.92
N LEU A 558 -6.04 2.58 0.47
CA LEU A 558 -6.13 1.39 1.34
C LEU A 558 -4.94 1.29 2.29
N HIS A 559 -3.71 1.41 1.77
CA HIS A 559 -2.50 1.35 2.60
C HIS A 559 -2.43 2.51 3.59
N THR A 560 -2.86 3.72 3.23
CA THR A 560 -2.89 4.85 4.17
C THR A 560 -3.96 4.69 5.26
N ALA A 561 -5.10 4.08 4.95
CA ALA A 561 -6.10 3.71 5.95
C ALA A 561 -5.61 2.60 6.90
N MET A 562 -4.88 1.61 6.38
CA MET A 562 -4.24 0.55 7.17
C MET A 562 -3.16 1.08 8.11
N GLU A 563 -2.26 1.93 7.61
CA GLU A 563 -1.15 2.52 8.37
C GLU A 563 -1.63 3.32 9.60
N LYS A 564 -2.71 4.09 9.45
CA LYS A 564 -3.24 4.94 10.53
C LYS A 564 -4.15 4.22 11.53
N GLY A 565 -4.63 3.00 11.22
CA GLY A 565 -5.29 2.12 12.19
C GLY A 565 -6.65 2.62 12.68
N SER A 566 -7.59 2.80 11.76
CA SER A 566 -8.93 3.36 11.93
C SER A 566 -9.71 2.99 13.21
N ASP A 567 -10.05 4.03 13.98
CA ASP A 567 -11.19 4.07 14.92
C ASP A 567 -12.19 5.21 14.61
N VAL A 568 -11.73 6.32 14.00
CA VAL A 568 -12.55 7.51 13.72
C VAL A 568 -12.86 7.61 12.22
N LYS A 569 -14.15 7.58 11.85
CA LYS A 569 -14.57 7.63 10.45
C LYS A 569 -14.12 8.93 9.76
N GLU A 570 -14.23 10.06 10.44
CA GLU A 570 -13.84 11.38 9.91
C GLU A 570 -12.36 11.44 9.51
N GLU A 571 -11.47 10.72 10.21
CA GLU A 571 -10.06 10.67 9.83
C GLU A 571 -9.85 9.88 8.52
N ILE A 572 -10.58 8.77 8.32
CA ILE A 572 -10.58 8.04 7.05
C ILE A 572 -11.04 8.95 5.91
N GLN A 573 -12.16 9.66 6.11
CA GLN A 573 -12.72 10.57 5.12
C GLN A 573 -11.75 11.71 4.76
N SER A 574 -11.08 12.28 5.78
CA SER A 574 -10.01 13.27 5.59
C SER A 574 -8.79 12.71 4.82
N ILE A 575 -8.36 11.47 5.13
CA ILE A 575 -7.28 10.78 4.40
C ILE A 575 -7.65 10.59 2.92
N LEU A 576 -8.88 10.14 2.64
CA LEU A 576 -9.38 9.92 1.28
C LEU A 576 -9.43 11.25 0.52
N ALA A 577 -10.11 12.26 1.08
CA ALA A 577 -10.23 13.61 0.50
C ALA A 577 -8.86 14.24 0.22
N LEU A 578 -7.90 14.12 1.14
CA LEU A 578 -6.54 14.65 0.96
C LEU A 578 -5.75 13.89 -0.12
N THR A 579 -5.92 12.57 -0.22
CA THR A 579 -5.26 11.75 -1.24
C THR A 579 -5.78 12.12 -2.63
N LEU A 580 -7.09 12.30 -2.78
CA LEU A 580 -7.74 12.80 -4.01
C LEU A 580 -7.30 14.23 -4.34
N ALA A 581 -7.36 15.14 -3.36
CA ALA A 581 -7.04 16.55 -3.56
C ALA A 581 -5.59 16.79 -3.99
N ARG A 582 -4.66 15.94 -3.56
CA ARG A 582 -3.26 15.92 -4.04
C ARG A 582 -3.12 15.34 -5.44
N ALA A 583 -3.93 14.35 -5.78
CA ALA A 583 -3.89 13.66 -7.07
C ALA A 583 -4.46 14.57 -8.19
N ALA A 584 -5.61 15.20 -7.96
CA ALA A 584 -6.24 16.16 -8.88
C ALA A 584 -5.65 17.59 -8.79
N ALA A 585 -4.55 17.81 -8.06
CA ALA A 585 -3.97 19.13 -7.86
C ALA A 585 -3.32 19.68 -9.15
N ILE A 586 -3.46 20.99 -9.40
CA ILE A 586 -2.75 21.71 -10.47
C ILE A 586 -1.24 21.51 -10.27
N VAL A 587 -0.54 21.05 -11.30
CA VAL A 587 0.89 20.71 -11.21
C VAL A 587 1.74 22.00 -11.20
N TYR A 588 2.84 22.01 -10.44
CA TYR A 588 3.79 23.13 -10.48
C TYR A 588 4.36 23.31 -11.90
N GLY A 589 4.27 24.53 -12.43
CA GLY A 589 4.65 24.89 -13.79
C GLY A 589 3.49 25.02 -14.76
N GLN A 590 2.28 24.53 -14.43
CA GLN A 590 1.08 24.71 -15.24
C GLN A 590 0.72 26.20 -15.34
N VAL A 591 0.62 26.72 -16.56
CA VAL A 591 0.12 28.08 -16.83
C VAL A 591 -1.40 28.09 -16.69
N LEU A 592 -1.95 29.15 -16.09
CA LEU A 592 -3.40 29.33 -15.87
C LEU A 592 -3.88 30.59 -16.58
N SER A 593 -5.08 30.54 -17.15
CA SER A 593 -5.80 31.73 -17.62
C SER A 593 -6.22 32.63 -16.46
N ASN A 594 -6.58 33.89 -16.74
CA ASN A 594 -7.08 34.79 -15.69
C ASN A 594 -8.42 34.30 -15.11
N GLU A 595 -9.27 33.64 -15.91
CA GLU A 595 -10.54 33.08 -15.45
C GLU A 595 -10.33 31.88 -14.50
N GLU A 596 -9.40 30.98 -14.81
CA GLU A 596 -9.00 29.90 -13.90
C GLU A 596 -8.37 30.44 -12.61
N MET A 597 -7.55 31.49 -12.70
CA MET A 597 -6.97 32.13 -11.52
C MET A 597 -8.04 32.81 -10.65
N VAL A 598 -9.00 33.52 -11.23
CA VAL A 598 -10.11 34.14 -10.47
C VAL A 598 -10.93 33.06 -9.79
N SER A 599 -11.36 32.04 -10.54
CA SER A 599 -12.11 30.91 -10.01
C SER A 599 -11.36 30.19 -8.87
N LEU A 600 -10.05 29.95 -9.01
CA LEU A 600 -9.25 29.30 -7.96
C LEU A 600 -9.11 30.18 -6.71
N VAL A 601 -8.98 31.50 -6.86
CA VAL A 601 -8.86 32.45 -5.75
C VAL A 601 -10.21 32.61 -5.02
N ASP A 602 -11.31 32.76 -5.74
CA ASP A 602 -12.66 32.89 -5.17
C ASP A 602 -13.07 31.61 -4.44
N ASN A 603 -12.85 30.44 -5.04
CA ASN A 603 -13.09 29.15 -4.39
C ASN A 603 -12.19 28.95 -3.15
N LEU A 604 -10.93 29.44 -3.17
CA LEU A 604 -10.06 29.39 -2.00
C LEU A 604 -10.64 30.23 -0.85
N PHE A 605 -11.13 31.45 -1.11
CA PHE A 605 -11.71 32.29 -0.06
C PHE A 605 -13.10 31.86 0.40
N ALA A 606 -13.80 31.01 -0.36
CA ALA A 606 -14.98 30.29 0.11
C ALA A 606 -14.66 29.13 1.09
N CYS A 607 -13.40 28.68 1.18
CA CYS A 607 -12.99 27.59 2.07
C CYS A 607 -12.95 28.05 3.55
N PRO A 608 -13.35 27.22 4.54
CA PRO A 608 -13.37 27.62 5.97
C PRO A 608 -12.00 27.97 6.58
N SER A 609 -10.89 27.55 5.97
CA SER A 609 -9.53 27.90 6.43
C SER A 609 -8.54 28.00 5.26
N PRO A 610 -8.55 29.13 4.51
CA PRO A 610 -7.78 29.29 3.28
C PRO A 610 -6.27 29.35 3.49
N ASN A 611 -5.81 29.69 4.70
CA ASN A 611 -4.41 29.98 4.99
C ASN A 611 -3.49 28.75 4.97
N TYR A 612 -4.03 27.54 5.19
CA TYR A 612 -3.27 26.31 5.37
C TYR A 612 -3.90 25.13 4.63
N THR A 613 -3.07 24.29 4.01
CA THR A 613 -3.49 22.96 3.55
C THR A 613 -3.84 22.07 4.76
N PRO A 614 -4.55 20.95 4.58
CA PRO A 614 -4.80 19.98 5.66
C PRO A 614 -3.52 19.44 6.33
N ASP A 615 -2.37 19.50 5.64
CA ASP A 615 -1.04 19.17 6.15
C ASP A 615 -0.35 20.31 6.94
N GLY A 616 -1.05 21.42 7.21
CA GLY A 616 -0.49 22.59 7.89
C GLY A 616 0.47 23.44 7.05
N LYS A 617 0.63 23.19 5.74
CA LYS A 617 1.49 23.99 4.86
C LYS A 617 0.79 25.29 4.49
N THR A 618 1.45 26.43 4.66
CA THR A 618 0.92 27.75 4.28
C THR A 618 0.55 27.78 2.79
N VAL A 619 -0.66 28.25 2.49
CA VAL A 619 -1.21 28.40 1.12
C VAL A 619 -0.96 29.81 0.59
N LEU A 620 -1.26 30.82 1.42
CA LEU A 620 -1.20 32.24 1.06
C LEU A 620 -0.41 33.05 2.09
N THR A 621 0.15 34.17 1.65
CA THR A 621 0.84 35.16 2.49
C THR A 621 0.71 36.56 1.90
N THR A 622 0.83 37.61 2.70
CA THR A 622 0.70 39.00 2.25
C THR A 622 1.95 39.79 2.62
N ILE A 623 2.60 40.38 1.62
CA ILE A 623 3.66 41.37 1.81
C ILE A 623 2.97 42.72 2.02
N LYS A 624 3.24 43.39 3.14
CA LYS A 624 2.64 44.69 3.46
C LYS A 624 3.18 45.80 2.56
N GLU A 625 2.36 46.81 2.31
CA GLU A 625 2.76 48.03 1.60
C GLU A 625 3.99 48.71 2.25
N GLU A 626 4.03 48.81 3.60
CA GLU A 626 5.19 49.29 4.37
C GLU A 626 6.50 48.53 4.04
N ASP A 627 6.42 47.23 3.82
CA ASP A 627 7.58 46.38 3.54
C ASP A 627 7.99 46.46 2.06
N ILE A 628 7.06 46.79 1.16
CA ILE A 628 7.36 47.11 -0.24
C ILE A 628 8.04 48.48 -0.33
N GLU A 629 7.55 49.51 0.37
CA GLU A 629 8.20 50.82 0.43
C GLU A 629 9.66 50.75 0.92
N ARG A 630 9.94 49.86 1.87
CA ARG A 630 11.30 49.65 2.42
C ARG A 630 12.29 49.10 1.39
N LEU A 631 11.83 48.53 0.26
CA LEU A 631 12.71 48.06 -0.81
C LEU A 631 13.19 49.19 -1.74
N PHE A 632 12.66 50.41 -1.58
CA PHE A 632 13.00 51.60 -2.36
C PHE A 632 13.63 52.72 -1.51
N LYS A 633 14.14 52.40 -0.32
CA LYS A 633 14.76 53.31 0.65
C LYS A 633 16.13 52.79 1.09
#